data_AF-A0A1H5DPL8-F1
#
_entry.id   AF-A0A1H5DPL8-F1
#
_cell.length_a   1.000
_cell.length_b   1.000
_cell.length_c   1.000
_cell.angle_alpha   90.00
_cell.angle_beta   90.00
_cell.angle_gamma   90.00
#
_symmetry.space_group_name_H-M   'P 1'
#
loop_
_entity.id
_entity.type
_entity.pdbx_description
1 polymer ?
#
loop_
_entity_poly.entity_id
_entity_poly.type
_entity_poly.pdbx_seq_one_letter_code
_entity_poly.pdbx_strand_id
1 'polypeptide(L)'
;MRGSVTEPAPPHSGRRRRRTAGAVAAAALLLPLLGAAPPPDTDESSAGPLQQAFASAADEYHVPQSVLLAVSYLQSRWDSHGGAPSVTGGYGPMHLTDAHTALATATEHFADGTEDARGDSARPALHPRVQVPRNSALPARLKTLTKAAGLTGIPAERLRTDAAANVAGGAALLAAAQRDLHQPLSADPADWYGAIARFSGADDMATAAAYADDVFDVLHTGEQRTTDAGQFVALTGRPSLVPDTAQLKLTGLRTTAADDGTECPATVSCEWIPAPYAQFGDNDYGNHDLADRPGSQSIKYIVIHDTEGSWDTTINLVQDPTYVSWNYTIRSTDGLIAQHVKAKDVAWHAGNWYINAKSIGIEHEGFLASPDAWYTEAMYRSSARLVKYLAEQYGIPLDRQHILGHDTVPGPTTSTIPGMHTDPGPYWDWRHYFELLDHPFKHKAGKKHRVVTGGVVTILPDYATNQPAYTGCVTKGQPCAAHGSGEVRLYSDHDTNSALIKDIGMGTTPTTDVNDLSSRASTGQQYTVADTWGDWTAIWYLGQKAWFENPGSAPTAVASTGVVITPKAGRTGIPVYGRAYPEASAYPSGVPAQSVSPLPYTIPAGQKYVAGDEVPGEYYYAVTFSTDSHKVVVGKDLYYEIQYGHRVEFVRAADVDVVPAAKAGRHHGHGK
;
A
#
# COMPACT_ATOMS: atom_id res chain seq x y z
N MET A 1 -53.21 -11.21 -21.07
CA MET A 1 -54.64 -11.42 -21.38
C MET A 1 -54.70 -12.35 -22.58
N ARG A 2 -55.47 -13.43 -22.67
CA ARG A 2 -56.46 -14.10 -21.78
C ARG A 2 -56.11 -15.60 -21.81
N GLY A 3 -55.90 -16.29 -20.68
CA GLY A 3 -56.90 -17.15 -20.00
C GLY A 3 -56.82 -18.61 -20.51
N SER A 4 -57.09 -19.69 -19.78
CA SER A 4 -57.30 -20.00 -18.36
C SER A 4 -57.37 -21.55 -18.26
N VAL A 5 -56.62 -22.14 -17.32
CA VAL A 5 -57.03 -23.17 -16.33
C VAL A 5 -57.84 -24.42 -16.77
N THR A 6 -57.28 -25.64 -16.57
CA THR A 6 -57.76 -26.70 -15.63
C THR A 6 -56.82 -27.94 -15.54
N GLU A 7 -56.62 -28.44 -14.32
CA GLU A 7 -56.14 -29.79 -13.93
C GLU A 7 -57.30 -30.85 -13.99
N PRO A 8 -57.17 -32.19 -13.70
CA PRO A 8 -56.12 -32.93 -12.96
C PRO A 8 -55.66 -34.33 -13.50
N ALA A 9 -54.80 -35.01 -12.72
CA ALA A 9 -54.19 -36.36 -12.90
C ALA A 9 -55.17 -37.55 -12.59
N PRO A 10 -54.79 -38.85 -12.36
CA PRO A 10 -53.50 -39.62 -12.41
C PRO A 10 -53.64 -40.91 -13.31
N PRO A 11 -53.07 -42.14 -13.10
CA PRO A 11 -52.03 -42.70 -12.20
C PRO A 11 -50.96 -43.64 -12.86
N HIS A 12 -50.26 -44.48 -12.07
CA HIS A 12 -49.15 -45.40 -12.44
C HIS A 12 -49.51 -46.90 -12.60
N SER A 13 -48.63 -47.65 -13.29
CA SER A 13 -48.31 -49.08 -13.06
C SER A 13 -46.93 -49.44 -13.67
N GLY A 14 -46.23 -50.56 -13.38
CA GLY A 14 -46.37 -51.55 -12.29
C GLY A 14 -45.79 -52.96 -12.61
N ARG A 15 -45.13 -53.62 -11.62
CA ARG A 15 -44.68 -55.06 -11.58
C ARG A 15 -43.37 -55.41 -12.38
N ARG A 16 -42.55 -56.44 -12.04
CA ARG A 16 -42.54 -57.42 -10.91
C ARG A 16 -41.14 -58.05 -10.62
N ARG A 17 -41.02 -58.64 -9.42
CA ARG A 17 -39.87 -59.36 -8.79
C ARG A 17 -39.47 -60.71 -9.43
N ARG A 18 -38.28 -61.23 -9.05
CA ARG A 18 -38.12 -62.57 -8.41
C ARG A 18 -36.91 -62.63 -7.43
N ARG A 19 -37.05 -63.43 -6.36
CA ARG A 19 -36.01 -63.93 -5.40
C ARG A 19 -35.86 -65.46 -5.66
N THR A 20 -34.84 -66.22 -5.25
CA THR A 20 -34.44 -66.75 -3.89
C THR A 20 -33.35 -67.84 -4.13
N ALA A 21 -32.58 -68.39 -3.17
CA ALA A 21 -32.06 -68.01 -1.83
C ALA A 21 -31.17 -69.20 -1.31
N GLY A 22 -30.27 -68.98 -0.34
CA GLY A 22 -29.48 -70.05 0.32
C GLY A 22 -28.50 -69.52 1.39
N ALA A 23 -28.29 -70.23 2.49
CA ALA A 23 -27.54 -69.78 3.68
C ALA A 23 -26.84 -70.96 4.42
N VAL A 24 -26.30 -70.72 5.64
CA VAL A 24 -25.56 -71.65 6.57
C VAL A 24 -24.02 -71.59 6.37
N ALA A 25 -23.12 -71.53 7.38
CA ALA A 25 -23.18 -71.54 8.86
C ALA A 25 -22.11 -70.58 9.49
N ALA A 26 -22.14 -70.43 10.82
CA ALA A 26 -21.23 -69.57 11.60
C ALA A 26 -19.95 -70.28 12.10
N ALA A 27 -18.91 -69.48 12.38
CA ALA A 27 -17.83 -69.81 13.31
C ALA A 27 -17.47 -68.55 14.11
N ALA A 28 -17.42 -68.65 15.43
CA ALA A 28 -17.12 -67.53 16.33
C ALA A 28 -15.61 -67.46 16.64
N LEU A 29 -15.05 -66.26 16.65
CA LEU A 29 -13.75 -65.96 17.24
C LEU A 29 -13.91 -64.78 18.21
N LEU A 30 -13.58 -65.03 19.48
CA LEU A 30 -13.59 -64.04 20.55
C LEU A 30 -12.31 -63.21 20.49
N LEU A 31 -12.44 -61.89 20.34
CA LEU A 31 -11.40 -60.91 20.66
C LEU A 31 -12.03 -59.75 21.46
N PRO A 32 -11.28 -59.08 22.34
CA PRO A 32 -11.87 -58.41 23.49
C PRO A 32 -12.46 -57.03 23.20
N LEU A 33 -13.46 -56.67 24.01
CA LEU A 33 -13.96 -55.31 24.16
C LEU A 33 -12.86 -54.38 24.68
N LEU A 34 -12.17 -53.70 23.76
CA LEU A 34 -11.50 -52.43 24.05
C LEU A 34 -12.52 -51.32 23.83
N GLY A 35 -12.78 -50.53 24.87
CA GLY A 35 -13.64 -49.36 24.76
C GLY A 35 -13.09 -48.38 23.72
N ALA A 36 -13.97 -47.80 22.91
CA ALA A 36 -13.58 -46.68 22.06
C ALA A 36 -13.13 -45.53 22.97
N ALA A 37 -11.82 -45.29 23.02
CA ALA A 37 -11.32 -44.01 23.46
C ALA A 37 -11.92 -42.93 22.53
N PRO A 38 -12.22 -41.72 23.03
CA PRO A 38 -12.45 -40.59 22.13
C PRO A 38 -11.24 -40.45 21.19
N PRO A 39 -11.43 -39.93 19.96
CA PRO A 39 -10.29 -39.61 19.11
C PRO A 39 -9.36 -38.66 19.89
N PRO A 40 -8.03 -38.82 19.79
CA PRO A 40 -7.13 -37.86 20.41
C PRO A 40 -7.36 -36.49 19.76
N ASP A 41 -7.45 -35.44 20.57
CA ASP A 41 -7.56 -34.07 20.08
C ASP A 41 -6.31 -33.73 19.25
N THR A 42 -6.50 -33.57 17.94
CA THR A 42 -5.43 -33.25 16.99
C THR A 42 -5.30 -31.74 16.83
N ASP A 43 -4.80 -31.03 17.86
CA ASP A 43 -4.58 -29.57 17.78
C ASP A 43 -3.28 -29.02 18.41
N GLU A 44 -2.45 -29.83 19.10
CA GLU A 44 -1.17 -29.34 19.66
C GLU A 44 0.09 -29.77 18.88
N SER A 45 0.05 -30.86 18.09
CA SER A 45 1.28 -31.45 17.51
C SER A 45 1.68 -30.94 16.12
N SER A 46 1.12 -29.82 15.65
CA SER A 46 1.38 -29.24 14.31
C SER A 46 1.73 -27.75 14.32
N ALA A 47 1.79 -27.11 15.49
CA ALA A 47 2.18 -25.71 15.62
C ALA A 47 3.65 -25.48 15.21
N GLY A 48 3.89 -24.49 14.35
CA GLY A 48 5.24 -24.13 13.89
C GLY A 48 6.12 -23.53 15.01
N PRO A 49 7.45 -23.47 14.83
CA PRO A 49 8.38 -23.01 15.87
C PRO A 49 8.05 -21.63 16.46
N LEU A 50 7.61 -20.66 15.65
CA LEU A 50 7.21 -19.33 16.09
C LEU A 50 5.91 -19.34 16.90
N GLN A 51 4.91 -20.15 16.51
CA GLN A 51 3.70 -20.34 17.31
C GLN A 51 4.02 -20.93 18.70
N GLN A 52 4.98 -21.87 18.77
CA GLN A 52 5.49 -22.43 20.01
C GLN A 52 6.30 -21.41 20.84
N ALA A 53 7.04 -20.50 20.20
CA ALA A 53 7.73 -19.42 20.87
C ALA A 53 6.75 -18.42 21.52
N PHE A 54 5.64 -18.10 20.86
CA PHE A 54 4.55 -17.32 21.45
C PHE A 54 3.93 -18.01 22.67
N ALA A 55 3.68 -19.32 22.61
CA ALA A 55 3.20 -20.07 23.77
C ALA A 55 4.21 -20.08 24.94
N SER A 56 5.49 -20.34 24.64
CA SER A 56 6.56 -20.38 25.64
C SER A 56 6.74 -19.03 26.34
N ALA A 57 6.73 -17.93 25.58
CA ALA A 57 6.83 -16.58 26.14
C ALA A 57 5.57 -16.15 26.91
N ALA A 58 4.38 -16.62 26.47
CA ALA A 58 3.14 -16.40 27.20
C ALA A 58 3.19 -17.03 28.61
N ASP A 59 3.65 -18.29 28.70
CA ASP A 59 3.80 -19.01 29.96
C ASP A 59 4.87 -18.39 30.87
N GLU A 60 6.05 -18.06 30.32
CA GLU A 60 7.18 -17.50 31.08
C GLU A 60 6.88 -16.12 31.67
N TYR A 61 6.26 -15.22 30.89
CA TYR A 61 6.00 -13.83 31.30
C TYR A 61 4.59 -13.60 31.84
N HIS A 62 3.74 -14.65 31.85
CA HIS A 62 2.33 -14.64 32.22
C HIS A 62 1.52 -13.59 31.44
N VAL A 63 1.76 -13.50 30.12
CA VAL A 63 0.99 -12.68 29.18
C VAL A 63 0.12 -13.63 28.35
N PRO A 64 -1.17 -13.36 28.10
CA PRO A 64 -1.99 -14.22 27.25
C PRO A 64 -1.38 -14.35 25.86
N GLN A 65 -1.22 -15.59 25.35
CA GLN A 65 -0.63 -15.84 24.03
C GLN A 65 -1.35 -15.08 22.91
N SER A 66 -2.67 -14.90 23.02
CA SER A 66 -3.45 -14.11 22.06
C SER A 66 -3.06 -12.63 22.04
N VAL A 67 -2.70 -12.04 23.19
CA VAL A 67 -2.21 -10.66 23.27
C VAL A 67 -0.84 -10.54 22.59
N LEU A 68 0.07 -11.49 22.85
CA LEU A 68 1.38 -11.51 22.17
C LEU A 68 1.22 -11.63 20.65
N LEU A 69 0.37 -12.54 20.19
CA LEU A 69 0.06 -12.73 18.76
C LEU A 69 -0.54 -11.46 18.15
N ALA A 70 -1.53 -10.83 18.79
CA ALA A 70 -2.20 -9.64 18.24
C ALA A 70 -1.28 -8.41 18.19
N VAL A 71 -0.51 -8.15 19.26
CA VAL A 71 0.51 -7.09 19.28
C VAL A 71 1.57 -7.35 18.22
N SER A 72 2.09 -8.58 18.12
CA SER A 72 3.07 -8.95 17.11
C SER A 72 2.53 -8.83 15.69
N TYR A 73 1.25 -9.12 15.46
CA TYR A 73 0.62 -8.96 14.16
C TYR A 73 0.55 -7.48 13.73
N LEU A 74 0.17 -6.57 14.63
CA LEU A 74 0.21 -5.13 14.33
C LEU A 74 1.61 -4.58 14.04
N GLN A 75 2.60 -5.16 14.71
CA GLN A 75 4.00 -4.74 14.56
C GLN A 75 4.60 -5.27 13.25
N SER A 76 4.53 -6.58 13.00
CA SER A 76 5.30 -7.28 11.95
C SER A 76 4.47 -8.15 10.99
N ARG A 77 3.15 -8.31 11.22
CA ARG A 77 2.35 -9.41 10.65
C ARG A 77 2.96 -10.80 10.92
N TRP A 78 3.70 -10.92 12.03
CA TRP A 78 4.54 -12.03 12.51
C TRP A 78 5.89 -12.25 11.79
N ASP A 79 6.31 -11.36 10.89
CA ASP A 79 7.56 -11.54 10.13
C ASP A 79 8.82 -11.29 10.96
N SER A 80 9.89 -12.00 10.57
CA SER A 80 11.20 -11.95 11.23
C SER A 80 12.22 -11.06 10.52
N HIS A 81 11.99 -10.78 9.24
CA HIS A 81 12.80 -9.95 8.34
C HIS A 81 14.27 -10.37 8.26
N GLY A 82 14.56 -11.66 8.47
CA GLY A 82 15.93 -12.19 8.53
C GLY A 82 16.82 -11.54 9.60
N GLY A 83 16.25 -10.81 10.56
CA GLY A 83 16.98 -9.99 11.53
C GLY A 83 17.43 -8.61 11.02
N ALA A 84 16.92 -8.14 9.88
CA ALA A 84 17.09 -6.77 9.41
C ALA A 84 16.25 -5.77 10.25
N PRO A 85 16.72 -4.52 10.44
CA PRO A 85 15.97 -3.47 11.09
C PRO A 85 14.94 -2.81 10.18
N SER A 86 13.81 -2.43 10.76
CA SER A 86 12.90 -1.43 10.21
C SER A 86 13.52 -0.03 10.12
N VAL A 87 12.81 0.93 9.52
CA VAL A 87 13.17 2.36 9.49
C VAL A 87 13.38 2.99 10.86
N THR A 88 12.63 2.50 11.86
CA THR A 88 12.71 2.93 13.26
C THR A 88 13.69 2.07 14.06
N GLY A 89 14.46 1.22 13.39
CA GLY A 89 15.39 0.26 13.98
C GLY A 89 14.71 -0.85 14.76
N GLY A 90 13.45 -1.17 14.46
CA GLY A 90 12.71 -2.27 15.06
C GLY A 90 13.09 -3.61 14.43
N TYR A 91 13.31 -4.63 15.25
CA TYR A 91 13.74 -5.96 14.81
C TYR A 91 12.73 -7.03 15.24
N GLY A 92 12.58 -8.09 14.41
CA GLY A 92 11.87 -9.33 14.72
C GLY A 92 10.38 -9.17 15.08
N PRO A 93 9.62 -10.26 15.28
CA PRO A 93 8.15 -10.20 15.28
C PRO A 93 7.47 -9.20 16.25
N MET A 94 8.16 -8.77 17.31
CA MET A 94 7.67 -7.78 18.28
C MET A 94 8.16 -6.34 18.01
N HIS A 95 8.86 -6.08 16.91
CA HIS A 95 9.45 -4.79 16.51
C HIS A 95 10.28 -4.13 17.61
N LEU A 96 11.19 -4.89 18.22
CA LEU A 96 12.03 -4.38 19.30
C LEU A 96 13.02 -3.35 18.75
N THR A 97 12.90 -2.09 19.15
CA THR A 97 13.62 -0.95 18.57
C THR A 97 15.02 -0.71 19.17
N ASP A 98 15.99 -0.58 18.28
CA ASP A 98 17.38 -0.18 18.50
C ASP A 98 17.84 0.69 17.31
N ALA A 99 17.25 1.88 17.20
CA ALA A 99 17.53 2.82 16.11
C ALA A 99 19.01 3.24 16.02
N HIS A 100 19.75 3.23 17.14
CA HIS A 100 21.19 3.50 17.09
C HIS A 100 21.92 2.47 16.23
N THR A 101 21.69 1.18 16.50
CA THR A 101 22.40 0.13 15.75
C THR A 101 21.99 0.15 14.28
N ALA A 102 20.70 0.36 13.99
CA ALA A 102 20.20 0.48 12.61
C ALA A 102 20.83 1.67 11.86
N LEU A 103 20.84 2.87 12.46
CA LEU A 103 21.44 4.07 11.87
C LEU A 103 22.96 3.94 11.68
N ALA A 104 23.66 3.16 12.50
CA ALA A 104 25.09 2.88 12.32
C ALA A 104 25.38 1.93 11.13
N THR A 105 24.36 1.23 10.62
CA THR A 105 24.45 0.32 9.47
C THR A 105 23.76 0.84 8.20
N ALA A 106 22.97 1.91 8.29
CA ALA A 106 22.27 2.50 7.16
C ALA A 106 23.24 3.23 6.22
N THR A 107 23.25 2.85 4.95
CA THR A 107 23.80 3.68 3.87
C THR A 107 22.81 4.80 3.57
N GLU A 108 23.29 6.04 3.53
CA GLU A 108 22.43 7.22 3.32
C GLU A 108 21.80 7.20 1.92
N HIS A 109 20.47 7.15 1.84
CA HIS A 109 19.69 7.24 0.58
C HIS A 109 19.10 8.63 0.31
N PHE A 110 19.36 9.60 1.20
CA PHE A 110 18.97 10.99 0.97
C PHE A 110 19.80 11.63 -0.16
N ALA A 111 19.12 12.17 -1.17
CA ALA A 111 19.61 13.19 -2.12
C ALA A 111 20.51 12.76 -3.32
N ASP A 112 20.04 11.83 -4.15
CA ASP A 112 20.40 11.79 -5.60
C ASP A 112 19.37 12.56 -6.49
N GLY A 113 18.22 12.97 -5.93
CA GLY A 113 17.18 13.71 -6.63
C GLY A 113 17.57 15.17 -6.94
N THR A 114 17.47 15.56 -8.21
CA THR A 114 17.71 16.95 -8.68
C THR A 114 16.43 17.71 -9.04
N GLU A 115 15.26 17.12 -8.80
CA GLU A 115 13.94 17.69 -9.12
C GLU A 115 13.43 18.64 -8.02
N ASP A 116 12.60 19.60 -8.43
CA ASP A 116 11.82 20.46 -7.53
C ASP A 116 10.46 19.81 -7.26
N ALA A 117 10.20 19.38 -6.02
CA ALA A 117 8.97 18.67 -5.65
C ALA A 117 7.66 19.48 -5.84
N ARG A 118 7.74 20.79 -6.14
CA ARG A 118 6.59 21.57 -6.65
C ARG A 118 6.14 21.15 -8.04
N GLY A 119 7.08 20.78 -8.93
CA GLY A 119 6.80 20.49 -10.33
C GLY A 119 6.41 21.71 -11.18
N ASP A 120 6.75 22.92 -10.72
CA ASP A 120 6.32 24.19 -11.33
C ASP A 120 7.49 24.96 -11.93
N SER A 121 7.52 25.06 -13.27
CA SER A 121 8.54 25.77 -14.02
C SER A 121 8.47 27.30 -13.92
N ALA A 122 7.51 27.87 -13.18
CA ALA A 122 7.40 29.31 -12.95
C ALA A 122 8.31 29.85 -11.83
N ARG A 123 8.92 28.97 -11.00
CA ARG A 123 9.73 29.32 -9.82
C ARG A 123 11.13 28.67 -9.86
N PRO A 124 12.16 29.21 -9.17
CA PRO A 124 13.48 28.59 -9.07
C PRO A 124 13.50 27.41 -8.09
N ALA A 125 14.15 26.30 -8.44
CA ALA A 125 14.15 25.05 -7.67
C ALA A 125 14.72 25.15 -6.24
N LEU A 126 14.15 24.36 -5.32
CA LEU A 126 14.59 24.20 -3.93
C LEU A 126 15.30 22.85 -3.73
N HIS A 127 16.37 22.82 -2.92
CA HIS A 127 17.14 21.60 -2.62
C HIS A 127 17.54 21.56 -1.12
N PRO A 128 17.33 20.45 -0.40
CA PRO A 128 17.58 20.36 1.04
C PRO A 128 19.03 20.00 1.39
N ARG A 129 19.38 20.13 2.68
CA ARG A 129 20.53 19.46 3.30
C ARG A 129 20.08 18.72 4.55
N VAL A 130 20.03 17.39 4.48
CA VAL A 130 19.65 16.54 5.62
C VAL A 130 20.83 16.41 6.61
N GLN A 131 20.54 16.32 7.91
CA GLN A 131 21.52 15.99 8.96
C GLN A 131 20.98 14.86 9.86
N VAL A 132 21.81 13.84 10.11
CA VAL A 132 21.44 12.69 10.93
C VAL A 132 21.52 13.03 12.44
N PRO A 133 20.47 12.74 13.25
CA PRO A 133 20.49 12.97 14.71
C PRO A 133 21.49 12.08 15.47
N ARG A 134 21.99 12.56 16.62
CA ARG A 134 22.85 11.77 17.52
C ARG A 134 22.00 10.91 18.47
N ASN A 135 22.49 9.71 18.83
CA ASN A 135 21.82 8.74 19.73
C ASN A 135 21.21 9.29 21.04
N SER A 136 21.84 10.32 21.61
CA SER A 136 21.37 10.97 22.85
C SER A 136 20.05 11.72 22.66
N ALA A 137 19.71 12.10 21.42
CA ALA A 137 18.45 12.75 21.06
C ALA A 137 17.32 11.75 20.73
N LEU A 138 17.63 10.48 20.43
CA LEU A 138 16.62 9.49 20.04
C LEU A 138 15.58 9.24 21.17
N PRO A 139 14.28 9.31 20.88
CA PRO A 139 13.22 9.11 21.87
C PRO A 139 13.14 7.68 22.41
N ALA A 140 12.46 7.48 23.55
CA ALA A 140 12.39 6.19 24.24
C ALA A 140 11.71 5.09 23.40
N ARG A 141 10.75 5.44 22.55
CA ARG A 141 10.07 4.54 21.60
C ARG A 141 11.03 3.85 20.61
N LEU A 142 12.22 4.42 20.39
CA LEU A 142 13.25 3.88 19.49
C LEU A 142 14.36 3.09 20.21
N LYS A 143 14.12 2.70 21.47
CA LYS A 143 15.09 2.04 22.38
C LYS A 143 14.52 0.82 23.13
N THR A 144 13.39 0.26 22.67
CA THR A 144 12.67 -0.80 23.39
C THR A 144 13.47 -2.11 23.50
N LEU A 145 14.31 -2.44 22.51
CA LEU A 145 15.18 -3.62 22.53
C LEU A 145 16.17 -3.59 23.70
N THR A 146 16.69 -2.41 24.06
CA THR A 146 17.59 -2.26 25.21
C THR A 146 16.84 -2.52 26.53
N LYS A 147 15.58 -2.07 26.66
CA LYS A 147 14.72 -2.40 27.81
C LYS A 147 14.41 -3.90 27.86
N ALA A 148 14.10 -4.52 26.73
CA ALA A 148 13.85 -5.96 26.62
C ALA A 148 15.08 -6.81 27.03
N ALA A 149 16.29 -6.42 26.61
CA ALA A 149 17.54 -7.09 27.02
C ALA A 149 17.75 -7.02 28.54
N GLY A 150 17.47 -5.86 29.15
CA GLY A 150 17.56 -5.69 30.60
C GLY A 150 16.51 -6.48 31.41
N LEU A 151 15.31 -6.67 30.85
CA LEU A 151 14.22 -7.43 31.50
C LEU A 151 14.39 -8.94 31.40
N THR A 152 14.90 -9.43 30.27
CA THR A 152 15.04 -10.88 29.97
C THR A 152 16.42 -11.45 30.30
N GLY A 153 17.46 -10.59 30.36
CA GLY A 153 18.86 -11.03 30.38
C GLY A 153 19.36 -11.58 29.04
N ILE A 154 18.55 -11.57 27.98
CA ILE A 154 18.94 -12.02 26.65
C ILE A 154 19.86 -10.97 25.99
N PRO A 155 21.01 -11.36 25.39
CA PRO A 155 21.87 -10.43 24.67
C PRO A 155 21.15 -9.73 23.51
N ALA A 156 21.39 -8.42 23.35
CA ALA A 156 20.77 -7.60 22.31
C ALA A 156 20.92 -8.18 20.89
N GLU A 157 22.07 -8.80 20.57
CA GLU A 157 22.30 -9.48 19.30
C GLU A 157 21.25 -10.57 19.02
N ARG A 158 20.90 -11.41 20.00
CA ARG A 158 19.86 -12.43 19.86
C ARG A 158 18.47 -11.80 19.74
N LEU A 159 18.18 -10.73 20.45
CA LEU A 159 16.89 -10.02 20.29
C LEU A 159 16.71 -9.44 18.88
N ARG A 160 17.79 -9.20 18.13
CA ARG A 160 17.72 -8.77 16.72
C ARG A 160 17.56 -9.94 15.74
N THR A 161 18.23 -11.06 15.97
CA THR A 161 18.40 -12.13 14.96
C THR A 161 17.63 -13.43 15.25
N ASP A 162 17.08 -13.60 16.45
CA ASP A 162 16.36 -14.81 16.87
C ASP A 162 14.90 -14.43 17.20
N ALA A 163 13.97 -14.95 16.38
CA ALA A 163 12.54 -14.62 16.51
C ALA A 163 11.94 -15.07 17.85
N ALA A 164 12.39 -16.18 18.44
CA ALA A 164 11.88 -16.64 19.74
C ALA A 164 12.40 -15.77 20.89
N ALA A 165 13.68 -15.38 20.83
CA ALA A 165 14.26 -14.40 21.74
C ALA A 165 13.54 -13.04 21.65
N ASN A 166 13.22 -12.60 20.44
CA ASN A 166 12.50 -11.37 20.18
C ASN A 166 11.06 -11.40 20.77
N VAL A 167 10.33 -12.50 20.56
CA VAL A 167 9.01 -12.73 21.17
C VAL A 167 9.06 -12.72 22.70
N ALA A 168 10.07 -13.37 23.31
CA ALA A 168 10.28 -13.29 24.76
C ALA A 168 10.57 -11.84 25.23
N GLY A 169 11.36 -11.07 24.47
CA GLY A 169 11.62 -9.66 24.74
C GLY A 169 10.36 -8.80 24.71
N GLY A 170 9.47 -9.00 23.74
CA GLY A 170 8.18 -8.30 23.67
C GLY A 170 7.22 -8.70 24.79
N ALA A 171 7.16 -9.99 25.14
CA ALA A 171 6.38 -10.47 26.29
C ALA A 171 6.87 -9.87 27.61
N ALA A 172 8.19 -9.78 27.80
CA ALA A 172 8.78 -9.11 28.96
C ALA A 172 8.42 -7.62 29.04
N LEU A 173 8.38 -6.91 27.90
CA LEU A 173 7.96 -5.50 27.85
C LEU A 173 6.48 -5.33 28.22
N LEU A 174 5.57 -6.16 27.71
CA LEU A 174 4.15 -6.14 28.07
C LEU A 174 3.94 -6.46 29.56
N ALA A 175 4.59 -7.51 30.07
CA ALA A 175 4.51 -7.87 31.48
C ALA A 175 5.17 -6.82 32.40
N ALA A 176 6.16 -6.06 31.92
CA ALA A 176 6.68 -4.91 32.63
C ALA A 176 5.68 -3.74 32.63
N ALA A 177 5.07 -3.42 31.49
CA ALA A 177 4.05 -2.38 31.38
C ALA A 177 2.85 -2.64 32.30
N GLN A 178 2.35 -3.87 32.38
CA GLN A 178 1.25 -4.26 33.28
C GLN A 178 1.61 -4.01 34.77
N ARG A 179 2.84 -4.35 35.17
CA ARG A 179 3.36 -4.11 36.53
C ARG A 179 3.60 -2.62 36.81
N ASP A 180 4.08 -1.86 35.82
CA ASP A 180 4.27 -0.40 35.88
C ASP A 180 2.92 0.34 36.06
N LEU A 181 1.81 -0.24 35.58
CA LEU A 181 0.42 0.23 35.81
C LEU A 181 -0.20 -0.28 37.13
N HIS A 182 0.58 -0.98 37.94
CA HIS A 182 0.17 -1.63 39.19
C HIS A 182 -1.02 -2.60 39.02
N GLN A 183 -1.20 -3.17 37.84
CA GLN A 183 -2.18 -4.21 37.58
C GLN A 183 -1.59 -5.61 37.79
N PRO A 184 -2.40 -6.59 38.20
CA PRO A 184 -1.96 -7.99 38.21
C PRO A 184 -1.72 -8.47 36.77
N LEU A 185 -0.82 -9.45 36.63
CA LEU A 185 -0.74 -10.27 35.43
C LEU A 185 -2.00 -11.15 35.38
N SER A 186 -2.67 -11.21 34.24
CA SER A 186 -3.94 -11.92 34.07
C SER A 186 -3.90 -12.84 32.85
N ALA A 187 -4.61 -13.97 32.95
CA ALA A 187 -4.85 -14.86 31.82
C ALA A 187 -5.97 -14.38 30.88
N ASP A 188 -6.77 -13.38 31.29
CA ASP A 188 -7.80 -12.77 30.45
C ASP A 188 -7.20 -11.63 29.61
N PRO A 189 -7.27 -11.69 28.26
CA PRO A 189 -6.83 -10.59 27.40
C PRO A 189 -7.51 -9.24 27.67
N ALA A 190 -8.74 -9.23 28.21
CA ALA A 190 -9.47 -8.00 28.53
C ALA A 190 -8.70 -7.08 29.50
N ASP A 191 -7.93 -7.68 30.41
CA ASP A 191 -7.18 -7.00 31.47
C ASP A 191 -5.87 -6.36 31.01
N TRP A 192 -5.54 -6.40 29.70
CA TRP A 192 -4.24 -5.94 29.16
C TRP A 192 -4.28 -4.63 28.38
N TYR A 193 -5.45 -4.00 28.24
CA TYR A 193 -5.63 -2.80 27.41
C TYR A 193 -4.63 -1.68 27.76
N GLY A 194 -4.41 -1.41 29.05
CA GLY A 194 -3.46 -0.39 29.49
C GLY A 194 -2.00 -0.74 29.16
N ALA A 195 -1.61 -2.01 29.27
CA ALA A 195 -0.26 -2.47 28.95
C ALA A 195 0.01 -2.46 27.44
N ILE A 196 -0.99 -2.82 26.63
CA ILE A 196 -0.95 -2.71 25.16
C ILE A 196 -0.83 -1.23 24.76
N ALA A 197 -1.64 -0.35 25.35
CA ALA A 197 -1.58 1.09 25.12
C ALA A 197 -0.18 1.66 25.45
N ARG A 198 0.45 1.21 26.54
CA ARG A 198 1.85 1.54 26.88
C ARG A 198 2.89 0.95 25.92
N PHE A 199 2.63 -0.21 25.33
CA PHE A 199 3.56 -0.90 24.42
C PHE A 199 3.76 -0.14 23.10
N SER A 200 2.73 0.57 22.63
CA SER A 200 2.79 1.44 21.43
C SER A 200 3.98 2.41 21.40
N GLY A 201 4.46 2.84 22.58
CA GLY A 201 5.47 3.89 22.70
C GLY A 201 4.92 5.31 22.49
N ALA A 202 3.60 5.46 22.31
CA ALA A 202 2.92 6.75 22.26
C ALA A 202 3.10 7.55 23.55
N ASP A 203 3.12 8.88 23.43
CA ASP A 203 3.26 9.80 24.56
C ASP A 203 1.91 10.39 25.03
N ASP A 204 0.84 10.23 24.23
CA ASP A 204 -0.53 10.65 24.52
C ASP A 204 -1.56 9.52 24.58
N MET A 205 -2.68 9.80 25.24
CA MET A 205 -3.77 8.83 25.46
C MET A 205 -4.55 8.47 24.19
N ALA A 206 -4.68 9.34 23.20
CA ALA A 206 -5.48 9.08 22.00
C ALA A 206 -4.74 8.13 21.05
N THR A 207 -3.45 8.35 20.84
CA THR A 207 -2.58 7.46 20.06
C THR A 207 -2.42 6.10 20.74
N ALA A 208 -2.20 6.08 22.05
CA ALA A 208 -2.11 4.84 22.82
C ALA A 208 -3.43 4.04 22.81
N ALA A 209 -4.58 4.72 22.80
CA ALA A 209 -5.90 4.09 22.65
C ALA A 209 -6.09 3.52 21.24
N ALA A 210 -5.84 4.31 20.19
CA ALA A 210 -6.00 3.86 18.81
C ALA A 210 -5.17 2.60 18.50
N TYR A 211 -3.92 2.54 18.96
CA TYR A 211 -3.10 1.34 18.85
C TYR A 211 -3.67 0.15 19.64
N ALA A 212 -4.17 0.38 20.86
CA ALA A 212 -4.78 -0.67 21.66
C ALA A 212 -6.09 -1.19 21.06
N ASP A 213 -6.92 -0.30 20.51
CA ASP A 213 -8.15 -0.64 19.81
C ASP A 213 -7.84 -1.50 18.58
N ASP A 214 -6.80 -1.18 17.79
CA ASP A 214 -6.34 -2.02 16.68
C ASP A 214 -5.89 -3.43 17.12
N VAL A 215 -5.26 -3.56 18.30
CA VAL A 215 -4.89 -4.88 18.85
C VAL A 215 -6.14 -5.64 19.26
N PHE A 216 -7.16 -4.95 19.79
CA PHE A 216 -8.43 -5.59 20.15
C PHE A 216 -9.27 -5.98 18.93
N ASP A 217 -9.26 -5.19 17.84
CA ASP A 217 -9.84 -5.57 16.55
C ASP A 217 -9.22 -6.89 16.03
N VAL A 218 -7.88 -6.99 16.06
CA VAL A 218 -7.16 -8.23 15.70
C VAL A 218 -7.49 -9.39 16.66
N LEU A 219 -7.69 -9.14 17.95
CA LEU A 219 -8.18 -10.14 18.91
C LEU A 219 -9.64 -10.56 18.63
N HIS A 220 -10.49 -9.66 18.11
CA HIS A 220 -11.89 -9.95 17.78
C HIS A 220 -11.99 -10.79 16.52
N THR A 221 -11.32 -10.40 15.43
CA THR A 221 -11.38 -11.09 14.13
C THR A 221 -10.56 -12.37 14.11
N GLY A 222 -9.40 -12.37 14.77
CA GLY A 222 -8.35 -13.35 14.51
C GLY A 222 -7.66 -13.09 13.18
N GLU A 223 -6.52 -13.77 12.97
CA GLU A 223 -5.67 -13.64 11.79
C GLU A 223 -4.96 -14.98 11.53
N GLN A 224 -4.55 -15.26 10.28
CA GLN A 224 -3.75 -16.43 9.93
C GLN A 224 -2.86 -16.14 8.71
N ARG A 225 -1.57 -16.47 8.79
CA ARG A 225 -0.59 -16.13 7.74
C ARG A 225 0.60 -17.10 7.75
N THR A 226 1.22 -17.27 6.58
CA THR A 226 2.58 -17.82 6.47
C THR A 226 3.55 -16.66 6.42
N THR A 227 4.52 -16.62 7.34
CA THR A 227 5.49 -15.52 7.46
C THR A 227 6.55 -15.54 6.35
N ASP A 228 7.33 -14.47 6.27
CA ASP A 228 8.59 -14.35 5.53
C ASP A 228 9.50 -15.60 5.62
N ALA A 229 9.63 -16.14 6.83
CA ALA A 229 10.42 -17.33 7.16
C ALA A 229 9.70 -18.66 6.85
N GLY A 230 8.56 -18.61 6.15
CA GLY A 230 7.78 -19.79 5.75
C GLY A 230 7.00 -20.45 6.89
N GLN A 231 6.81 -19.78 8.04
CA GLN A 231 6.14 -20.37 9.20
C GLN A 231 4.66 -20.01 9.21
N PHE A 232 3.79 -21.02 9.36
CA PHE A 232 2.36 -20.79 9.57
C PHE A 232 2.09 -20.36 11.02
N VAL A 233 1.45 -19.21 11.18
CA VAL A 233 1.05 -18.62 12.47
C VAL A 233 -0.44 -18.28 12.40
N ALA A 234 -1.16 -18.51 13.50
CA ALA A 234 -2.58 -18.25 13.60
C ALA A 234 -3.00 -17.72 14.98
N LEU A 235 -3.97 -16.82 14.96
CA LEU A 235 -4.69 -16.26 16.10
C LEU A 235 -6.18 -16.54 15.92
N THR A 236 -6.78 -17.30 16.83
CA THR A 236 -8.24 -17.52 16.83
C THR A 236 -8.96 -16.28 17.37
N GLY A 237 -9.86 -15.71 16.56
CA GLY A 237 -10.65 -14.55 16.92
C GLY A 237 -11.63 -14.80 18.07
N ARG A 238 -11.89 -13.75 18.86
CA ARG A 238 -12.78 -13.75 20.02
C ARG A 238 -13.80 -12.60 19.92
N PRO A 239 -14.84 -12.68 19.07
CA PRO A 239 -15.75 -11.56 18.78
C PRO A 239 -16.55 -11.01 19.97
N SER A 240 -16.56 -11.70 21.12
CA SER A 240 -17.24 -11.29 22.35
C SER A 240 -16.30 -10.75 23.43
N LEU A 241 -15.00 -10.59 23.14
CA LEU A 241 -14.04 -9.98 24.05
C LEU A 241 -14.36 -8.49 24.23
N VAL A 242 -14.29 -7.98 25.47
CA VAL A 242 -14.51 -6.55 25.76
C VAL A 242 -13.27 -6.01 26.46
N PRO A 243 -12.56 -5.00 25.90
CA PRO A 243 -11.41 -4.38 26.57
C PRO A 243 -11.81 -3.60 27.82
N ASP A 244 -10.99 -3.67 28.88
CA ASP A 244 -11.09 -2.71 29.99
C ASP A 244 -10.40 -1.38 29.61
N THR A 245 -11.09 -0.57 28.81
CA THR A 245 -10.59 0.74 28.37
C THR A 245 -10.41 1.74 29.54
N ALA A 246 -10.94 1.45 30.73
CA ALA A 246 -10.72 2.30 31.91
C ALA A 246 -9.24 2.30 32.34
N GLN A 247 -8.48 1.24 32.02
CA GLN A 247 -7.04 1.14 32.27
C GLN A 247 -6.22 2.22 31.58
N LEU A 248 -6.72 2.82 30.49
CA LEU A 248 -6.04 3.92 29.80
C LEU A 248 -5.70 5.08 30.75
N LYS A 249 -6.55 5.33 31.75
CA LYS A 249 -6.34 6.38 32.77
C LYS A 249 -5.15 6.08 33.71
N LEU A 250 -4.77 4.82 33.85
CA LEU A 250 -3.62 4.38 34.65
C LEU A 250 -2.29 4.68 33.95
N THR A 251 -2.31 4.89 32.62
CA THR A 251 -1.10 5.16 31.84
C THR A 251 -0.46 6.50 32.16
N GLY A 252 -1.21 7.49 32.66
CA GLY A 252 -0.69 8.83 32.94
C GLY A 252 -0.08 9.54 31.72
N LEU A 253 -0.43 9.11 30.49
CA LEU A 253 -0.04 9.75 29.25
C LEU A 253 -0.69 11.13 29.12
N ARG A 254 -0.15 12.00 28.25
CA ARG A 254 -0.76 13.33 28.03
C ARG A 254 -2.16 13.17 27.42
N THR A 255 -3.12 13.96 27.89
CA THR A 255 -4.35 14.18 27.11
C THR A 255 -4.03 15.17 26.01
N THR A 256 -4.21 14.78 24.74
CA THR A 256 -4.29 15.72 23.63
C THR A 256 -5.47 16.67 23.84
N ALA A 257 -5.34 17.91 23.37
CA ALA A 257 -6.46 18.83 23.33
C ALA A 257 -7.47 18.34 22.27
N ALA A 258 -8.77 18.46 22.57
CA ALA A 258 -9.79 18.11 21.60
C ALA A 258 -9.87 19.20 20.50
N ASP A 259 -9.64 18.77 19.26
CA ASP A 259 -9.91 19.47 18.00
C ASP A 259 -9.11 20.76 17.72
N ASP A 260 -8.11 20.60 16.84
CA ASP A 260 -7.33 21.65 16.16
C ASP A 260 -7.84 21.88 14.71
N GLY A 261 -9.00 21.33 14.37
CA GLY A 261 -9.63 21.34 13.05
C GLY A 261 -9.08 20.27 12.09
N THR A 262 -8.48 19.19 12.60
CA THR A 262 -7.87 18.10 11.80
C THR A 262 -8.88 17.38 10.89
N GLU A 263 -8.46 17.09 9.66
CA GLU A 263 -9.30 16.46 8.63
C GLU A 263 -9.12 14.92 8.64
N CYS A 264 -9.36 14.31 9.81
CA CYS A 264 -9.14 12.88 10.08
C CYS A 264 -10.43 12.19 10.57
N PRO A 265 -10.64 10.88 10.30
CA PRO A 265 -11.75 10.14 10.89
C PRO A 265 -11.53 9.92 12.38
N ALA A 266 -12.62 9.82 13.17
CA ALA A 266 -12.55 9.60 14.62
C ALA A 266 -11.98 8.21 15.05
N THR A 267 -11.65 7.35 14.08
CA THR A 267 -11.12 5.99 14.26
C THR A 267 -9.60 5.91 14.12
N VAL A 268 -8.90 7.05 14.11
CA VAL A 268 -7.44 7.14 14.12
C VAL A 268 -7.00 8.22 15.10
N SER A 269 -5.76 8.11 15.61
CA SER A 269 -5.13 9.25 16.26
C SER A 269 -4.54 10.19 15.22
N CYS A 270 -4.83 11.47 15.36
CA CYS A 270 -4.44 12.52 14.41
C CYS A 270 -4.15 13.82 15.18
N GLU A 271 -2.98 14.45 14.91
CA GLU A 271 -2.59 15.73 15.52
C GLU A 271 -2.17 16.76 14.46
N TRP A 272 -2.42 18.05 14.70
CA TRP A 272 -1.97 19.12 13.81
C TRP A 272 -0.52 19.55 14.10
N ILE A 273 0.35 19.33 13.13
CA ILE A 273 1.75 19.82 13.12
C ILE A 273 1.91 20.66 11.85
N PRO A 274 1.61 21.97 11.86
CA PRO A 274 1.47 22.75 10.63
C PRO A 274 2.77 22.84 9.82
N ALA A 275 2.65 22.68 8.50
CA ALA A 275 3.62 23.23 7.56
C ALA A 275 3.49 24.76 7.54
N PRO A 276 4.52 25.55 7.88
CA PRO A 276 4.40 27.00 7.97
C PRO A 276 4.20 27.68 6.61
N TYR A 277 3.10 28.43 6.48
CA TYR A 277 2.92 29.39 5.38
C TYR A 277 3.49 30.76 5.77
N ALA A 278 4.76 30.99 5.42
CA ALA A 278 5.49 32.22 5.77
C ALA A 278 6.28 32.76 4.58
N GLN A 279 6.37 34.09 4.46
CA GLN A 279 7.25 34.75 3.49
C GLN A 279 8.69 34.81 4.03
N PHE A 280 9.66 34.54 3.16
CA PHE A 280 11.09 34.68 3.44
C PHE A 280 11.78 35.55 2.36
N GLY A 281 13.09 35.39 2.18
CA GLY A 281 13.89 36.25 1.29
C GLY A 281 13.43 36.24 -0.18
N ASP A 282 13.82 37.27 -0.94
CA ASP A 282 13.67 37.34 -2.40
C ASP A 282 12.23 37.19 -2.97
N ASN A 283 11.21 37.50 -2.15
CA ASN A 283 9.77 37.29 -2.42
C ASN A 283 9.34 35.81 -2.47
N ASP A 284 10.18 34.89 -2.00
CA ASP A 284 9.83 33.48 -1.87
C ASP A 284 9.01 33.22 -0.58
N TYR A 285 8.24 32.14 -0.57
CA TYR A 285 7.28 31.87 0.49
C TYR A 285 6.83 30.40 0.59
N GLY A 286 6.53 29.99 1.83
CA GLY A 286 5.76 28.80 2.20
C GLY A 286 6.31 27.43 1.77
N ASN A 287 5.63 26.39 2.27
CA ASN A 287 5.83 25.00 1.84
C ASN A 287 4.72 24.47 0.91
N HIS A 288 3.68 25.28 0.70
CA HIS A 288 2.43 24.96 0.02
C HIS A 288 1.84 26.25 -0.56
N ASP A 289 0.84 26.15 -1.44
CA ASP A 289 0.11 27.32 -1.95
C ASP A 289 -1.33 27.35 -1.39
N LEU A 290 -1.75 28.51 -0.85
CA LEU A 290 -3.10 28.69 -0.31
C LEU A 290 -4.15 28.62 -1.42
N ALA A 291 -5.22 27.85 -1.18
CA ALA A 291 -6.34 27.66 -2.09
C ALA A 291 -7.68 27.46 -1.35
N ASP A 292 -8.72 27.07 -2.10
CA ASP A 292 -10.10 26.88 -1.64
C ASP A 292 -10.70 25.57 -2.22
N ARG A 293 -9.93 24.48 -2.20
CA ARG A 293 -10.38 23.16 -2.69
C ARG A 293 -11.40 22.55 -1.70
N PRO A 294 -12.42 21.79 -2.16
CA PRO A 294 -12.71 21.43 -3.55
C PRO A 294 -13.51 22.51 -4.31
N GLY A 295 -13.79 23.67 -3.72
CA GLY A 295 -14.61 24.74 -4.31
C GLY A 295 -13.96 25.43 -5.51
N SER A 296 -12.63 25.59 -5.51
CA SER A 296 -11.86 26.17 -6.61
C SER A 296 -11.44 25.14 -7.67
N GLN A 297 -11.02 23.95 -7.24
CA GLN A 297 -10.65 22.79 -8.08
C GLN A 297 -10.97 21.49 -7.36
N SER A 298 -11.40 20.46 -8.10
CA SER A 298 -11.63 19.12 -7.57
C SER A 298 -10.34 18.47 -7.07
N ILE A 299 -10.37 17.87 -5.88
CA ILE A 299 -9.38 16.90 -5.45
C ILE A 299 -9.75 15.56 -6.10
N LYS A 300 -8.83 14.98 -6.87
CA LYS A 300 -9.01 13.75 -7.65
C LYS A 300 -8.11 12.60 -7.22
N TYR A 301 -6.99 12.89 -6.58
CA TYR A 301 -5.96 11.90 -6.29
C TYR A 301 -5.60 11.88 -4.81
N ILE A 302 -5.21 10.71 -4.33
CA ILE A 302 -4.42 10.57 -3.10
C ILE A 302 -3.10 9.94 -3.53
N VAL A 303 -1.97 10.57 -3.20
CA VAL A 303 -0.64 10.06 -3.51
C VAL A 303 -0.02 9.50 -2.24
N ILE A 304 0.32 8.23 -2.30
CA ILE A 304 1.04 7.47 -1.28
C ILE A 304 2.53 7.62 -1.56
N HIS A 305 3.25 8.11 -0.55
CA HIS A 305 4.70 8.24 -0.54
C HIS A 305 5.28 7.39 0.59
N ASP A 306 6.57 7.11 0.51
CA ASP A 306 7.37 6.84 1.70
C ASP A 306 8.42 7.93 1.89
N THR A 307 8.76 8.21 3.14
CA THR A 307 9.52 9.41 3.51
C THR A 307 11.01 9.33 3.18
N GLU A 308 11.51 8.16 2.76
CA GLU A 308 12.95 7.82 2.75
C GLU A 308 13.65 8.28 4.05
N GLY A 309 13.02 8.08 5.22
CA GLY A 309 13.47 8.71 6.47
C GLY A 309 12.64 8.41 7.73
N SER A 310 13.14 8.89 8.88
CA SER A 310 12.48 8.72 10.19
C SER A 310 11.50 9.84 10.53
N TRP A 311 10.49 9.56 11.37
CA TRP A 311 9.47 10.51 11.83
C TRP A 311 10.06 11.85 12.30
N ASP A 312 11.08 11.82 13.16
CA ASP A 312 11.68 13.05 13.68
C ASP A 312 12.36 13.86 12.55
N THR A 313 12.91 13.20 11.51
CA THR A 313 13.43 13.87 10.30
C THR A 313 12.29 14.47 9.48
N THR A 314 11.25 13.69 9.19
CA THR A 314 10.08 14.09 8.40
C THR A 314 9.35 15.30 9.01
N ILE A 315 9.15 15.30 10.33
CA ILE A 315 8.57 16.44 11.05
C ILE A 315 9.47 17.68 10.99
N ASN A 316 10.80 17.54 11.08
CA ASN A 316 11.69 18.69 10.91
C ASN A 316 11.66 19.25 9.48
N LEU A 317 11.55 18.40 8.46
CA LEU A 317 11.50 18.81 7.05
C LEU A 317 10.21 19.58 6.71
N VAL A 318 9.05 19.08 7.13
CA VAL A 318 7.76 19.74 6.86
C VAL A 318 7.58 21.05 7.63
N GLN A 319 8.35 21.25 8.71
CA GLN A 319 8.35 22.48 9.51
C GLN A 319 9.42 23.50 9.11
N ASP A 320 10.36 23.17 8.21
CA ASP A 320 11.28 24.15 7.62
C ASP A 320 10.52 24.98 6.57
N PRO A 321 10.23 26.27 6.81
CA PRO A 321 9.45 27.09 5.89
C PRO A 321 10.08 27.25 4.51
N THR A 322 11.37 26.94 4.35
CA THR A 322 12.10 27.06 3.07
C THR A 322 12.10 25.78 2.23
N TYR A 323 11.38 24.74 2.67
CA TYR A 323 11.29 23.44 2.01
C TYR A 323 9.89 23.15 1.44
N VAL A 324 9.59 21.91 1.09
CA VAL A 324 8.28 21.49 0.57
C VAL A 324 7.40 20.87 1.65
N SER A 325 6.15 20.51 1.31
CA SER A 325 5.22 19.85 2.24
C SER A 325 4.29 18.86 1.55
N TRP A 326 3.63 18.07 2.39
CA TRP A 326 2.60 17.09 2.12
C TRP A 326 1.44 17.33 3.09
N ASN A 327 0.31 16.64 2.90
CA ASN A 327 -0.86 16.86 3.77
C ASN A 327 -0.76 16.11 5.09
N TYR A 328 -0.24 14.87 5.08
CA TYR A 328 -0.18 13.98 6.25
C TYR A 328 1.12 13.18 6.33
N THR A 329 1.66 12.98 7.53
CA THR A 329 2.67 11.93 7.83
C THR A 329 2.05 10.84 8.67
N ILE A 330 2.40 9.58 8.45
CA ILE A 330 1.98 8.42 9.26
C ILE A 330 3.21 7.74 9.89
N ARG A 331 3.20 7.60 11.21
CA ARG A 331 4.28 6.99 11.99
C ARG A 331 4.24 5.46 11.90
N SER A 332 5.38 4.84 11.64
CA SER A 332 5.51 3.39 11.44
C SER A 332 5.25 2.60 12.73
N THR A 333 5.66 3.08 13.91
CA THR A 333 5.60 2.31 15.17
C THR A 333 4.19 2.06 15.74
N ASP A 334 3.25 2.97 15.48
CA ASP A 334 1.94 3.00 16.15
C ASP A 334 0.80 3.57 15.29
N GLY A 335 1.05 3.95 14.04
CA GLY A 335 0.03 4.46 13.13
C GLY A 335 -0.51 5.84 13.48
N LEU A 336 0.21 6.66 14.28
CA LEU A 336 -0.13 8.06 14.48
C LEU A 336 -0.10 8.82 13.16
N ILE A 337 -1.14 9.61 12.89
CA ILE A 337 -1.17 10.58 11.80
C ILE A 337 -0.82 11.97 12.34
N ALA A 338 0.05 12.69 11.65
CA ALA A 338 0.16 14.15 11.79
C ALA A 338 -0.36 14.82 10.52
N GLN A 339 -1.24 15.81 10.65
CA GLN A 339 -1.66 16.65 9.52
C GLN A 339 -0.85 17.94 9.49
N HIS A 340 -0.37 18.32 8.30
CA HIS A 340 0.49 19.48 8.08
C HIS A 340 -0.15 20.57 7.20
N VAL A 341 -0.93 20.16 6.20
CA VAL A 341 -1.61 21.06 5.24
C VAL A 341 -3.06 20.62 5.09
N LYS A 342 -4.00 21.57 5.21
CA LYS A 342 -5.43 21.32 4.98
C LYS A 342 -5.68 20.98 3.51
N ALA A 343 -6.58 20.05 3.24
CA ALA A 343 -6.89 19.59 1.88
C ALA A 343 -7.39 20.73 0.97
N LYS A 344 -7.95 21.81 1.54
CA LYS A 344 -8.30 23.02 0.78
C LYS A 344 -7.11 23.71 0.11
N ASP A 345 -5.91 23.58 0.68
CA ASP A 345 -4.65 24.18 0.21
C ASP A 345 -3.81 23.15 -0.56
N VAL A 346 -2.86 23.62 -1.36
CA VAL A 346 -2.08 22.78 -2.30
C VAL A 346 -0.68 22.53 -1.74
N ALA A 347 -0.47 21.34 -1.17
CA ALA A 347 0.86 20.85 -0.77
C ALA A 347 1.75 20.55 -2.00
N TRP A 348 3.06 20.45 -1.77
CA TRP A 348 4.09 20.38 -2.81
C TRP A 348 4.87 19.05 -2.77
N HIS A 349 4.15 17.93 -2.96
CA HIS A 349 4.68 16.59 -2.68
C HIS A 349 5.01 15.78 -3.94
N ALA A 350 4.26 15.97 -5.03
CA ALA A 350 4.24 15.04 -6.16
C ALA A 350 5.22 15.34 -7.32
N GLY A 351 6.01 16.42 -7.29
CA GLY A 351 6.89 16.81 -8.42
C GLY A 351 6.14 17.19 -9.71
N ASN A 352 4.80 17.22 -9.69
CA ASN A 352 3.97 17.58 -10.83
C ASN A 352 2.85 18.51 -10.37
N TRP A 353 2.89 19.76 -10.81
CA TRP A 353 1.95 20.79 -10.38
C TRP A 353 0.47 20.48 -10.72
N TYR A 354 0.19 19.77 -11.82
CA TYR A 354 -1.18 19.35 -12.14
C TYR A 354 -1.73 18.34 -11.12
N ILE A 355 -0.86 17.42 -10.67
CA ILE A 355 -1.22 16.42 -9.68
C ILE A 355 -1.29 17.07 -8.29
N ASN A 356 -0.27 17.81 -7.84
CA ASN A 356 -0.26 18.56 -6.58
C ASN A 356 -1.55 19.38 -6.38
N ALA A 357 -1.93 20.20 -7.37
CA ALA A 357 -3.15 21.01 -7.32
C ALA A 357 -4.45 20.19 -7.19
N LYS A 358 -4.43 18.91 -7.53
CA LYS A 358 -5.56 17.97 -7.51
C LYS A 358 -5.39 16.80 -6.54
N SER A 359 -4.36 16.79 -5.71
CA SER A 359 -4.06 15.66 -4.82
C SER A 359 -4.01 16.03 -3.34
N ILE A 360 -4.03 14.98 -2.53
CA ILE A 360 -3.61 14.97 -1.13
C ILE A 360 -2.40 14.03 -1.03
N GLY A 361 -1.29 14.51 -0.47
CA GLY A 361 -0.07 13.72 -0.26
C GLY A 361 -0.03 13.09 1.13
N ILE A 362 0.24 11.79 1.21
CA ILE A 362 0.37 11.04 2.46
C ILE A 362 1.74 10.35 2.50
N GLU A 363 2.59 10.85 3.39
CA GLU A 363 3.91 10.34 3.70
C GLU A 363 3.84 9.20 4.72
N HIS A 364 4.49 8.07 4.42
CA HIS A 364 4.61 6.93 5.32
C HIS A 364 6.05 6.82 5.81
N GLU A 365 6.27 6.76 7.12
CA GLU A 365 7.62 6.59 7.68
C GLU A 365 8.25 5.29 7.15
N GLY A 366 9.21 5.42 6.23
CA GLY A 366 9.63 4.33 5.32
C GLY A 366 10.95 4.61 4.56
N PHE A 367 11.42 3.60 3.82
CA PHE A 367 12.45 3.70 2.77
C PHE A 367 12.10 2.66 1.69
N LEU A 368 11.94 3.04 0.42
CA LEU A 368 11.52 2.15 -0.68
C LEU A 368 12.51 1.00 -0.92
N ALA A 369 13.80 1.29 -0.75
CA ALA A 369 14.90 0.40 -1.11
C ALA A 369 15.15 -0.70 -0.07
N SER A 370 14.55 -0.59 1.12
CA SER A 370 14.66 -1.58 2.19
C SER A 370 13.37 -2.40 2.23
N PRO A 371 13.31 -3.63 1.66
CA PRO A 371 12.11 -4.47 1.77
C PRO A 371 11.73 -4.75 3.23
N ASP A 372 12.74 -4.82 4.08
CA ASP A 372 12.65 -4.98 5.52
C ASP A 372 12.63 -3.63 6.29
N ALA A 373 12.30 -2.52 5.61
CA ALA A 373 11.89 -1.26 6.24
C ALA A 373 10.36 -1.27 6.41
N TRP A 374 9.90 -1.26 7.66
CA TRP A 374 8.55 -1.76 7.92
C TRP A 374 7.45 -0.74 7.62
N TYR A 375 6.75 -0.98 6.52
CA TYR A 375 5.34 -0.64 6.39
C TYR A 375 4.52 -1.52 7.34
N THR A 376 4.42 -1.13 8.61
CA THR A 376 3.76 -1.94 9.65
C THR A 376 2.26 -2.07 9.40
N GLU A 377 1.66 -3.10 9.99
CA GLU A 377 0.21 -3.30 9.92
C GLU A 377 -0.55 -2.14 10.61
N ALA A 378 -0.03 -1.59 11.71
CA ALA A 378 -0.59 -0.41 12.36
C ALA A 378 -0.61 0.82 11.43
N MET A 379 0.51 1.07 10.74
CA MET A 379 0.62 2.15 9.75
C MET A 379 -0.31 1.93 8.56
N TYR A 380 -0.36 0.71 8.01
CA TYR A 380 -1.28 0.33 6.94
C TYR A 380 -2.75 0.51 7.33
N ARG A 381 -3.17 0.14 8.55
CA ARG A 381 -4.55 0.28 9.03
C ARG A 381 -4.95 1.74 9.24
N SER A 382 -4.11 2.55 9.88
CA SER A 382 -4.36 3.99 10.02
C SER A 382 -4.40 4.70 8.66
N SER A 383 -3.47 4.36 7.76
CA SER A 383 -3.45 4.87 6.39
C SER A 383 -4.74 4.52 5.62
N ALA A 384 -5.16 3.25 5.66
CA ALA A 384 -6.37 2.81 4.96
C ALA A 384 -7.63 3.51 5.51
N ARG A 385 -7.74 3.71 6.83
CA ARG A 385 -8.85 4.48 7.44
C ARG A 385 -8.85 5.94 6.99
N LEU A 386 -7.70 6.60 7.00
CA LEU A 386 -7.55 7.98 6.52
C LEU A 386 -7.93 8.09 5.03
N VAL A 387 -7.42 7.20 4.18
CA VAL A 387 -7.70 7.21 2.74
C VAL A 387 -9.16 6.93 2.43
N LYS A 388 -9.83 5.99 3.12
CA LYS A 388 -11.29 5.79 2.99
C LYS A 388 -12.08 7.05 3.35
N TYR A 389 -11.72 7.70 4.46
CA TYR A 389 -12.35 8.94 4.90
C TYR A 389 -12.19 10.06 3.86
N LEU A 390 -10.96 10.33 3.41
CA LEU A 390 -10.68 11.37 2.41
C LEU A 390 -11.33 11.05 1.07
N ALA A 391 -11.34 9.79 0.65
CA ALA A 391 -12.01 9.34 -0.57
C ALA A 391 -13.53 9.55 -0.51
N GLU A 392 -14.17 9.28 0.64
CA GLU A 392 -15.58 9.59 0.86
C GLU A 392 -15.84 11.11 0.87
N GLN A 393 -15.01 11.91 1.55
CA GLN A 393 -15.19 13.38 1.62
C GLN A 393 -15.08 14.07 0.25
N TYR A 394 -14.16 13.62 -0.61
CA TYR A 394 -13.88 14.27 -1.89
C TYR A 394 -14.42 13.51 -3.12
N GLY A 395 -15.04 12.35 -2.93
CA GLY A 395 -15.60 11.55 -4.02
C GLY A 395 -14.53 10.87 -4.90
N ILE A 396 -13.38 10.53 -4.32
CA ILE A 396 -12.24 9.94 -5.02
C ILE A 396 -12.47 8.42 -5.16
N PRO A 397 -12.41 7.85 -6.37
CA PRO A 397 -12.49 6.40 -6.56
C PRO A 397 -11.35 5.65 -5.84
N LEU A 398 -11.68 4.54 -5.18
CA LEU A 398 -10.66 3.64 -4.62
C LEU A 398 -10.22 2.63 -5.69
N ASP A 399 -9.30 3.08 -6.56
CA ASP A 399 -8.59 2.29 -7.59
C ASP A 399 -7.17 2.84 -7.82
N ARG A 400 -6.35 2.16 -8.65
CA ARG A 400 -4.97 2.56 -8.98
C ARG A 400 -4.83 3.60 -10.10
N GLN A 401 -5.91 4.28 -10.46
CA GLN A 401 -5.89 5.52 -11.26
C GLN A 401 -6.03 6.77 -10.38
N HIS A 402 -6.61 6.61 -9.18
CA HIS A 402 -6.89 7.72 -8.27
C HIS A 402 -6.11 7.64 -6.96
N ILE A 403 -5.87 6.43 -6.45
CA ILE A 403 -4.94 6.15 -5.35
C ILE A 403 -3.60 5.78 -5.97
N LEU A 404 -2.70 6.76 -6.04
CA LEU A 404 -1.41 6.70 -6.74
C LEU A 404 -0.28 6.39 -5.75
N GLY A 405 0.80 5.79 -6.25
CA GLY A 405 2.12 5.97 -5.63
C GLY A 405 2.82 7.13 -6.32
N HIS A 406 3.87 7.70 -5.75
CA HIS A 406 4.68 8.71 -6.46
C HIS A 406 5.35 8.10 -7.70
N ASP A 407 5.69 6.80 -7.64
CA ASP A 407 6.04 5.92 -8.76
C ASP A 407 5.10 6.01 -9.97
N THR A 408 3.84 6.35 -9.73
CA THR A 408 2.76 6.40 -10.72
C THR A 408 2.55 7.83 -11.25
N VAL A 409 3.09 8.86 -10.60
CA VAL A 409 2.97 10.27 -11.03
C VAL A 409 3.95 10.57 -12.16
N PRO A 410 3.54 11.18 -13.29
CA PRO A 410 4.42 11.47 -14.41
C PRO A 410 5.21 12.76 -14.21
N GLY A 411 6.39 12.85 -14.84
CA GLY A 411 7.11 14.11 -14.97
C GLY A 411 6.28 15.10 -15.81
N PRO A 412 6.08 16.37 -15.37
CA PRO A 412 5.22 17.32 -16.07
C PRO A 412 5.73 17.72 -17.47
N THR A 413 7.01 17.51 -17.79
CA THR A 413 7.63 17.80 -19.10
C THR A 413 8.77 16.83 -19.42
N THR A 414 9.22 16.77 -20.68
CA THR A 414 10.34 15.90 -21.08
C THR A 414 11.62 16.08 -20.26
N SER A 415 11.95 17.30 -19.82
CA SER A 415 13.16 17.58 -19.04
C SER A 415 13.08 17.12 -17.58
N THR A 416 11.89 16.84 -17.06
CA THR A 416 11.70 16.36 -15.68
C THR A 416 11.61 14.83 -15.59
N ILE A 417 11.49 14.13 -16.71
CA ILE A 417 11.46 12.65 -16.76
C ILE A 417 12.62 12.00 -15.98
N PRO A 418 13.89 12.44 -16.08
CA PRO A 418 14.98 11.83 -15.32
C PRO A 418 14.92 12.02 -13.80
N GLY A 419 14.10 12.95 -13.30
CA GLY A 419 13.92 13.22 -11.87
C GLY A 419 12.76 12.44 -11.22
N MET A 420 11.90 11.82 -12.03
CA MET A 420 10.65 11.22 -11.55
C MET A 420 10.89 10.15 -10.47
N HIS A 421 10.14 10.30 -9.39
CA HIS A 421 10.16 9.45 -8.21
C HIS A 421 9.74 7.99 -8.43
N THR A 422 10.04 7.17 -7.42
CA THR A 422 9.94 5.70 -7.43
C THR A 422 9.36 5.09 -6.15
N ASP A 423 9.05 5.91 -5.13
CA ASP A 423 8.34 5.55 -3.90
C ASP A 423 6.83 5.31 -4.15
N PRO A 424 6.14 4.44 -3.38
CA PRO A 424 6.60 3.69 -2.21
C PRO A 424 7.35 2.39 -2.57
N GLY A 425 7.75 2.22 -3.84
CA GLY A 425 8.61 1.13 -4.30
C GLY A 425 7.94 -0.22 -4.51
N PRO A 426 8.72 -1.22 -4.96
CA PRO A 426 8.20 -2.52 -5.37
C PRO A 426 7.72 -3.40 -4.21
N TYR A 427 8.03 -3.01 -2.97
CA TYR A 427 7.75 -3.75 -1.76
C TYR A 427 6.49 -3.25 -1.02
N TRP A 428 5.91 -2.11 -1.40
CA TRP A 428 4.60 -1.72 -0.87
C TRP A 428 3.52 -2.72 -1.30
N ASP A 429 2.87 -3.36 -0.32
CA ASP A 429 1.82 -4.35 -0.55
C ASP A 429 0.49 -3.67 -0.93
N TRP A 430 0.42 -3.19 -2.17
CA TRP A 430 -0.80 -2.65 -2.79
C TRP A 430 -1.98 -3.63 -2.74
N ARG A 431 -1.75 -4.94 -2.61
CA ARG A 431 -2.82 -5.93 -2.50
C ARG A 431 -3.46 -5.83 -1.11
N HIS A 432 -2.66 -5.99 -0.07
CA HIS A 432 -3.09 -5.91 1.32
C HIS A 432 -3.67 -4.52 1.65
N TYR A 433 -3.06 -3.46 1.14
CA TYR A 433 -3.58 -2.11 1.32
C TYR A 433 -5.01 -1.98 0.75
N PHE A 434 -5.27 -2.51 -0.45
CA PHE A 434 -6.63 -2.52 -1.01
C PHE A 434 -7.59 -3.50 -0.33
N GLU A 435 -7.08 -4.55 0.35
CA GLU A 435 -7.87 -5.39 1.27
C GLU A 435 -8.34 -4.57 2.49
N LEU A 436 -7.47 -3.77 3.12
CA LEU A 436 -7.81 -2.85 4.22
C LEU A 436 -8.70 -1.67 3.80
N LEU A 437 -8.61 -1.22 2.54
CA LEU A 437 -9.50 -0.20 1.96
C LEU A 437 -10.95 -0.69 1.76
N ASP A 438 -11.27 -1.96 2.05
CA ASP A 438 -12.51 -2.67 1.64
C ASP A 438 -12.71 -2.76 0.12
N HIS A 439 -11.67 -2.47 -0.67
CA HIS A 439 -11.69 -2.45 -2.14
C HIS A 439 -10.76 -3.50 -2.79
N PRO A 440 -10.65 -4.75 -2.29
CA PRO A 440 -9.65 -5.69 -2.76
C PRO A 440 -9.83 -6.11 -4.22
N PHE A 441 -8.71 -6.26 -4.92
CA PHE A 441 -8.66 -6.84 -6.26
C PHE A 441 -8.96 -8.34 -6.19
N LYS A 442 -10.01 -8.81 -6.90
CA LYS A 442 -10.50 -10.20 -6.78
C LYS A 442 -10.33 -11.00 -8.08
N HIS A 443 -9.77 -12.21 -7.95
CA HIS A 443 -9.95 -13.25 -8.95
C HIS A 443 -11.45 -13.60 -9.05
N LYS A 444 -12.03 -13.56 -10.25
CA LYS A 444 -13.45 -13.88 -10.48
C LYS A 444 -13.67 -15.39 -10.37
N ALA A 445 -14.06 -15.86 -9.19
CA ALA A 445 -14.29 -17.27 -8.87
C ALA A 445 -15.14 -18.01 -9.92
N GLY A 446 -14.79 -19.27 -10.19
CA GLY A 446 -15.57 -20.19 -11.02
C GLY A 446 -15.53 -19.93 -12.54
N LYS A 447 -14.80 -18.92 -13.03
CA LYS A 447 -14.53 -18.74 -14.47
C LYS A 447 -13.10 -19.16 -14.77
N LYS A 448 -12.89 -19.89 -15.87
CA LYS A 448 -11.54 -20.11 -16.40
C LYS A 448 -10.88 -18.74 -16.60
N HIS A 449 -9.69 -18.57 -16.02
CA HIS A 449 -8.83 -17.43 -16.34
C HIS A 449 -8.65 -17.39 -17.85
N ARG A 450 -9.06 -16.28 -18.46
CA ARG A 450 -9.06 -16.12 -19.92
C ARG A 450 -8.89 -14.66 -20.28
N VAL A 451 -7.62 -14.26 -20.28
CA VAL A 451 -7.10 -13.09 -20.96
C VAL A 451 -7.43 -13.19 -22.46
N VAL A 452 -7.71 -12.06 -23.11
CA VAL A 452 -7.98 -11.99 -24.55
C VAL A 452 -7.40 -10.71 -25.13
N THR A 453 -6.82 -10.79 -26.33
CA THR A 453 -6.27 -9.63 -27.06
C THR A 453 -7.30 -8.51 -27.21
N GLY A 454 -6.90 -7.28 -26.87
CA GLY A 454 -7.76 -6.10 -26.83
C GLY A 454 -8.69 -6.01 -25.61
N GLY A 455 -8.66 -7.01 -24.71
CA GLY A 455 -9.29 -6.93 -23.38
C GLY A 455 -8.38 -6.22 -22.37
N VAL A 456 -8.85 -6.06 -21.14
CA VAL A 456 -8.06 -5.43 -20.05
C VAL A 456 -7.73 -6.47 -18.98
N VAL A 457 -6.53 -6.38 -18.42
CA VAL A 457 -6.08 -7.13 -17.24
C VAL A 457 -5.71 -6.17 -16.12
N THR A 458 -5.99 -6.56 -14.88
CA THR A 458 -5.46 -5.94 -13.66
C THR A 458 -4.29 -6.78 -13.18
N ILE A 459 -3.12 -6.17 -12.92
CA ILE A 459 -1.98 -6.87 -12.32
C ILE A 459 -2.35 -7.27 -10.88
N LEU A 460 -2.12 -8.54 -10.53
CA LEU A 460 -2.48 -9.12 -9.25
C LEU A 460 -1.66 -10.40 -8.98
N PRO A 461 -0.34 -10.31 -8.77
CA PRO A 461 0.43 -11.40 -8.18
C PRO A 461 -0.08 -11.77 -6.78
N ASP A 462 0.35 -12.95 -6.31
CA ASP A 462 0.39 -13.26 -4.89
C ASP A 462 1.67 -12.67 -4.29
N TYR A 463 1.53 -11.72 -3.36
CA TYR A 463 2.67 -10.92 -2.89
C TYR A 463 3.79 -11.77 -2.30
N ALA A 464 3.47 -12.77 -1.46
CA ALA A 464 4.46 -13.55 -0.73
C ALA A 464 5.28 -14.48 -1.65
N THR A 465 4.63 -15.08 -2.66
CA THR A 465 5.28 -16.01 -3.60
C THR A 465 5.88 -15.34 -4.83
N ASN A 466 5.45 -14.12 -5.17
CA ASN A 466 6.02 -13.32 -6.25
C ASN A 466 7.28 -12.58 -5.78
N GLN A 467 8.44 -13.16 -6.06
CA GLN A 467 9.75 -12.66 -5.63
C GLN A 467 10.67 -12.35 -6.84
N PRO A 468 10.33 -11.34 -7.68
CA PRO A 468 11.20 -10.94 -8.79
C PRO A 468 12.54 -10.43 -8.28
N ALA A 469 13.62 -10.74 -9.01
CA ALA A 469 14.96 -10.28 -8.65
C ALA A 469 15.10 -8.76 -8.84
N TYR A 470 15.63 -8.08 -7.82
CA TYR A 470 16.02 -6.67 -7.85
C TYR A 470 17.51 -6.50 -7.52
N THR A 471 18.05 -5.34 -7.88
CA THR A 471 19.38 -4.89 -7.45
C THR A 471 19.29 -3.50 -6.80
N GLY A 472 20.32 -3.08 -6.07
CA GLY A 472 20.45 -1.69 -5.62
C GLY A 472 19.87 -1.36 -4.23
N CYS A 473 19.24 -2.31 -3.53
CA CYS A 473 18.61 -2.10 -2.23
C CYS A 473 19.55 -1.59 -1.11
N VAL A 474 20.84 -1.94 -1.17
CA VAL A 474 21.87 -1.50 -0.19
C VAL A 474 23.12 -1.00 -0.90
N THR A 475 23.56 -1.71 -1.94
CA THR A 475 24.67 -1.28 -2.81
C THR A 475 24.22 -1.32 -4.26
N LYS A 476 24.41 -0.21 -4.97
CA LYS A 476 24.03 -0.05 -6.39
C LYS A 476 24.51 -1.24 -7.24
N GLY A 477 23.58 -1.84 -7.98
CA GLY A 477 23.85 -3.00 -8.85
C GLY A 477 24.17 -4.33 -8.15
N GLN A 478 24.20 -4.40 -6.81
CA GLN A 478 24.26 -5.68 -6.09
C GLN A 478 22.85 -6.27 -5.91
N PRO A 479 22.68 -7.60 -5.92
CA PRO A 479 21.39 -8.23 -5.67
C PRO A 479 20.77 -7.83 -4.34
N CYS A 480 19.47 -7.56 -4.35
CA CYS A 480 18.66 -7.46 -3.14
C CYS A 480 18.46 -8.85 -2.51
N ALA A 481 18.06 -8.89 -1.24
CA ALA A 481 17.47 -10.11 -0.67
C ALA A 481 16.18 -10.47 -1.44
N ALA A 482 15.86 -11.77 -1.51
CA ALA A 482 14.58 -12.20 -2.07
C ALA A 482 13.45 -11.80 -1.12
N HIS A 483 12.45 -11.08 -1.64
CA HIS A 483 11.33 -10.57 -0.87
C HIS A 483 10.06 -10.60 -1.72
N GLY A 484 8.90 -10.63 -1.08
CA GLY A 484 7.61 -10.49 -1.74
C GLY A 484 7.46 -9.12 -2.42
N SER A 485 6.76 -9.08 -3.55
CA SER A 485 6.56 -7.85 -4.31
C SER A 485 5.16 -7.76 -4.92
N GLY A 486 4.62 -6.55 -4.98
CA GLY A 486 3.40 -6.23 -5.71
C GLY A 486 3.58 -6.17 -7.23
N GLU A 487 4.79 -6.33 -7.77
CA GLU A 487 5.10 -6.07 -9.19
C GLU A 487 5.45 -7.30 -10.02
N VAL A 488 5.13 -7.27 -11.32
CA VAL A 488 5.60 -8.25 -12.30
C VAL A 488 6.69 -7.65 -13.19
N ARG A 489 7.72 -8.43 -13.51
CA ARG A 489 8.80 -8.04 -14.43
C ARG A 489 8.32 -8.12 -15.89
N LEU A 490 8.68 -7.11 -16.68
CA LEU A 490 8.31 -6.98 -18.10
C LEU A 490 9.51 -7.22 -19.03
N TYR A 491 9.26 -7.94 -20.11
CA TYR A 491 10.25 -8.37 -21.09
C TYR A 491 9.81 -8.03 -22.53
N SER A 492 10.77 -7.81 -23.43
CA SER A 492 10.54 -7.47 -24.83
C SER A 492 9.95 -8.62 -25.65
N ASP A 493 10.16 -9.86 -25.21
CA ASP A 493 9.52 -11.06 -25.75
C ASP A 493 9.18 -12.05 -24.63
N HIS A 494 8.49 -13.14 -24.98
CA HIS A 494 7.92 -14.15 -24.07
C HIS A 494 8.94 -15.15 -23.49
N ASP A 495 10.08 -14.65 -23.02
CA ASP A 495 11.17 -15.41 -22.37
C ASP A 495 11.87 -14.49 -21.36
N THR A 496 12.14 -14.99 -20.15
CA THR A 496 12.82 -14.23 -19.07
C THR A 496 14.29 -13.90 -19.40
N ASN A 497 14.86 -14.50 -20.45
CA ASN A 497 16.15 -14.15 -21.03
C ASN A 497 16.08 -13.02 -22.08
N SER A 498 14.87 -12.57 -22.45
CA SER A 498 14.67 -11.46 -23.38
C SER A 498 15.13 -10.13 -22.77
N ALA A 499 15.38 -9.13 -23.62
CA ALA A 499 15.72 -7.80 -23.15
C ALA A 499 14.59 -7.20 -22.30
N LEU A 500 14.97 -6.43 -21.29
CA LEU A 500 14.04 -5.60 -20.52
C LEU A 500 13.44 -4.48 -21.39
N ILE A 501 12.27 -3.98 -20.99
CA ILE A 501 11.52 -2.95 -21.72
C ILE A 501 12.20 -1.59 -21.59
N LYS A 502 12.43 -0.94 -22.74
CA LYS A 502 13.07 0.38 -22.77
C LYS A 502 12.05 1.50 -22.56
N ASP A 503 12.26 2.27 -21.50
CA ASP A 503 11.74 3.62 -21.40
C ASP A 503 12.58 4.57 -22.26
N ILE A 504 11.94 5.18 -23.27
CA ILE A 504 12.58 6.11 -24.21
C ILE A 504 12.77 7.52 -23.64
N GLY A 505 12.02 7.89 -22.60
CA GLY A 505 12.11 9.18 -21.91
C GLY A 505 13.27 9.22 -20.92
N MET A 506 13.49 8.11 -20.19
CA MET A 506 14.66 7.97 -19.30
C MET A 506 15.99 8.01 -20.05
N GLY A 507 16.01 7.54 -21.31
CA GLY A 507 17.19 7.56 -22.18
C GLY A 507 18.31 6.57 -21.82
N THR A 508 18.24 5.96 -20.63
CA THR A 508 19.17 4.96 -20.09
C THR A 508 18.93 3.56 -20.66
N THR A 509 19.83 2.63 -20.34
CA THR A 509 19.62 1.20 -20.54
C THR A 509 18.81 0.64 -19.36
N PRO A 510 17.71 -0.09 -19.58
CA PRO A 510 16.93 -0.74 -18.51
C PRO A 510 17.76 -1.71 -17.67
N THR A 511 17.41 -1.80 -16.39
CA THR A 511 18.09 -2.60 -15.37
C THR A 511 17.10 -3.33 -14.45
N THR A 512 17.63 -4.17 -13.58
CA THR A 512 16.88 -4.78 -12.46
C THR A 512 16.89 -3.92 -11.19
N ASP A 513 17.39 -2.68 -11.24
CA ASP A 513 17.52 -1.85 -10.05
C ASP A 513 16.15 -1.52 -9.43
N VAL A 514 16.10 -1.43 -8.09
CA VAL A 514 14.88 -1.13 -7.32
C VAL A 514 14.30 0.25 -7.69
N ASN A 515 15.12 1.15 -8.23
CA ASN A 515 14.72 2.48 -8.72
C ASN A 515 14.45 2.53 -10.25
N ASP A 516 14.49 1.39 -10.96
CA ASP A 516 14.20 1.35 -12.40
C ASP A 516 12.76 0.89 -12.64
N LEU A 517 11.87 1.82 -13.01
CA LEU A 517 10.46 1.54 -13.31
C LEU A 517 10.21 1.06 -14.76
N SER A 518 11.22 1.09 -15.63
CA SER A 518 11.03 0.94 -17.08
C SER A 518 10.40 -0.40 -17.50
N SER A 519 10.56 -1.43 -16.65
CA SER A 519 10.27 -2.82 -16.97
C SER A 519 9.46 -3.53 -15.90
N ARG A 520 8.49 -2.85 -15.27
CA ARG A 520 7.65 -3.45 -14.23
C ARG A 520 6.24 -2.88 -14.17
N ALA A 521 5.27 -3.72 -13.88
CA ALA A 521 3.87 -3.32 -13.68
C ALA A 521 3.39 -3.73 -12.29
N SER A 522 2.72 -2.83 -11.57
CA SER A 522 2.40 -2.95 -10.14
C SER A 522 0.95 -3.38 -9.88
N THR A 523 0.69 -4.00 -8.73
CA THR A 523 -0.62 -4.54 -8.34
C THR A 523 -1.73 -3.47 -8.43
N GLY A 524 -2.88 -3.91 -8.93
CA GLY A 524 -4.07 -3.08 -9.13
C GLY A 524 -4.06 -2.21 -10.40
N GLN A 525 -2.87 -1.96 -10.99
CA GLN A 525 -2.76 -1.27 -12.28
C GLN A 525 -3.43 -2.07 -13.41
N GLN A 526 -4.00 -1.38 -14.39
CA GLN A 526 -4.77 -1.97 -15.48
C GLN A 526 -4.16 -1.70 -16.85
N TYR A 527 -4.03 -2.74 -17.65
CA TYR A 527 -3.40 -2.69 -18.96
C TYR A 527 -4.24 -3.37 -20.04
N THR A 528 -4.19 -2.84 -21.26
CA THR A 528 -4.81 -3.51 -22.41
C THR A 528 -3.90 -4.60 -22.95
N VAL A 529 -4.45 -5.79 -23.14
CA VAL A 529 -3.77 -6.97 -23.65
C VAL A 529 -3.42 -6.75 -25.14
N ALA A 530 -2.14 -6.75 -25.45
CA ALA A 530 -1.63 -6.69 -26.81
C ALA A 530 -1.53 -8.06 -27.47
N ASP A 531 -1.29 -9.14 -26.70
CA ASP A 531 -1.13 -10.51 -27.20
C ASP A 531 -1.13 -11.56 -26.07
N THR A 532 -1.11 -12.85 -26.42
CA THR A 532 -0.99 -13.98 -25.46
C THR A 532 -0.20 -15.15 -26.06
N TRP A 533 0.69 -15.78 -25.30
CA TRP A 533 1.49 -16.93 -25.75
C TRP A 533 1.79 -17.91 -24.62
N GLY A 534 1.14 -19.09 -24.64
CA GLY A 534 1.28 -20.06 -23.53
C GLY A 534 0.86 -19.44 -22.20
N ASP A 535 1.76 -19.49 -21.22
CA ASP A 535 1.60 -18.85 -19.90
C ASP A 535 2.00 -17.35 -19.88
N TRP A 536 2.33 -16.75 -21.03
CA TRP A 536 2.73 -15.33 -21.14
C TRP A 536 1.60 -14.42 -21.64
N THR A 537 1.50 -13.23 -21.06
CA THR A 537 0.59 -12.16 -21.50
C THR A 537 1.40 -10.96 -21.98
N ALA A 538 1.10 -10.44 -23.18
CA ALA A 538 1.62 -9.15 -23.63
C ALA A 538 0.62 -8.04 -23.35
N ILE A 539 1.09 -6.90 -22.87
CA ILE A 539 0.34 -5.66 -22.68
C ILE A 539 0.91 -4.54 -23.55
N TRP A 540 0.08 -3.54 -23.87
CA TRP A 540 0.56 -2.26 -24.40
C TRP A 540 1.15 -1.44 -23.27
N TYR A 541 2.44 -1.10 -23.39
CA TYR A 541 3.23 -0.45 -22.35
C TYR A 541 4.31 0.41 -23.02
N LEU A 542 4.45 1.69 -22.66
CA LEU A 542 5.42 2.62 -23.25
C LEU A 542 5.51 2.59 -24.79
N GLY A 543 4.38 2.48 -25.49
CA GLY A 543 4.32 2.50 -26.95
C GLY A 543 4.74 1.20 -27.64
N GLN A 544 4.95 0.11 -26.89
CA GLN A 544 5.42 -1.19 -27.39
C GLN A 544 4.66 -2.36 -26.71
N LYS A 545 4.94 -3.60 -27.15
CA LYS A 545 4.49 -4.80 -26.43
C LYS A 545 5.44 -5.06 -25.26
N ALA A 546 4.88 -5.35 -24.09
CA ALA A 546 5.64 -5.82 -22.94
C ALA A 546 5.03 -7.11 -22.39
N TRP A 547 5.86 -8.15 -22.22
CA TRP A 547 5.46 -9.49 -21.83
C TRP A 547 5.76 -9.77 -20.36
N PHE A 548 4.84 -10.46 -19.67
CA PHE A 548 5.07 -11.01 -18.34
C PHE A 548 4.50 -12.43 -18.23
N GLU A 549 5.07 -13.21 -17.32
CA GLU A 549 4.56 -14.54 -16.94
C GLU A 549 3.25 -14.38 -16.17
N ASN A 550 2.20 -15.05 -16.65
CA ASN A 550 0.84 -15.06 -16.09
C ASN A 550 0.25 -16.48 -16.16
N PRO A 551 0.90 -17.48 -15.50
CA PRO A 551 0.59 -18.88 -15.70
C PRO A 551 -0.80 -19.25 -15.18
N GLY A 552 -1.48 -20.13 -15.90
CA GLY A 552 -2.87 -20.50 -15.57
C GLY A 552 -3.06 -21.15 -14.18
N SER A 553 -1.98 -21.67 -13.58
CA SER A 553 -1.94 -22.27 -12.24
C SER A 553 -1.63 -21.27 -11.12
N ALA A 554 -0.96 -20.17 -11.42
CA ALA A 554 -0.55 -19.13 -10.47
C ALA A 554 -0.63 -17.75 -11.14
N PRO A 555 -1.85 -17.27 -11.46
CA PRO A 555 -2.03 -16.12 -12.33
C PRO A 555 -1.61 -14.81 -11.65
N THR A 556 -0.70 -14.08 -12.30
CA THR A 556 -0.15 -12.79 -11.85
C THR A 556 -0.96 -11.58 -12.33
N ALA A 557 -1.98 -11.79 -13.16
CA ALA A 557 -2.95 -10.78 -13.53
C ALA A 557 -4.34 -11.39 -13.74
N VAL A 558 -5.40 -10.58 -13.58
CA VAL A 558 -6.81 -11.01 -13.67
C VAL A 558 -7.59 -10.23 -14.74
N ALA A 559 -8.53 -10.89 -15.41
CA ALA A 559 -9.34 -10.25 -16.46
C ALA A 559 -10.31 -9.19 -15.89
N SER A 560 -10.06 -7.94 -16.25
CA SER A 560 -10.85 -6.75 -15.87
C SER A 560 -11.84 -6.34 -16.96
N THR A 561 -12.51 -5.21 -16.74
CA THR A 561 -13.44 -4.57 -17.69
C THR A 561 -13.30 -3.07 -17.55
N GLY A 562 -13.10 -2.37 -18.67
CA GLY A 562 -13.04 -0.91 -18.72
C GLY A 562 -13.30 -0.39 -20.14
N VAL A 563 -13.10 0.91 -20.30
CA VAL A 563 -12.95 1.56 -21.60
C VAL A 563 -11.48 1.70 -21.94
N VAL A 564 -11.18 1.77 -23.23
CA VAL A 564 -9.81 1.97 -23.74
C VAL A 564 -9.84 3.05 -24.81
N ILE A 565 -8.82 3.90 -24.83
CA ILE A 565 -8.60 4.85 -25.94
C ILE A 565 -7.81 4.18 -27.06
N THR A 566 -7.99 4.66 -28.29
CA THR A 566 -7.17 4.34 -29.45
C THR A 566 -7.01 5.60 -30.32
N PRO A 567 -5.89 5.81 -31.03
CA PRO A 567 -5.77 6.92 -31.98
C PRO A 567 -6.89 6.91 -33.03
N LYS A 568 -7.44 8.10 -33.34
CA LYS A 568 -8.44 8.26 -34.40
C LYS A 568 -7.92 7.81 -35.77
N ALA A 569 -8.83 7.30 -36.59
CA ALA A 569 -8.52 6.86 -37.95
C ALA A 569 -7.76 7.94 -38.76
N GLY A 570 -6.66 7.55 -39.41
CA GLY A 570 -5.80 8.46 -40.17
C GLY A 570 -4.65 9.08 -39.37
N ARG A 571 -4.63 8.97 -38.02
CA ARG A 571 -3.42 9.25 -37.22
C ARG A 571 -2.45 8.07 -37.33
N THR A 572 -1.16 8.34 -37.52
CA THR A 572 -0.09 7.32 -37.43
C THR A 572 0.39 7.11 -35.99
N GLY A 573 0.26 8.15 -35.16
CA GLY A 573 0.38 8.12 -33.71
C GLY A 573 -0.13 9.44 -33.13
N ILE A 574 -0.25 9.50 -31.80
CA ILE A 574 -0.70 10.69 -31.06
C ILE A 574 0.27 10.99 -29.90
N PRO A 575 0.43 12.27 -29.51
CA PRO A 575 1.28 12.65 -28.37
C PRO A 575 0.66 12.25 -27.03
N VAL A 576 1.53 12.02 -26.04
CA VAL A 576 1.15 11.86 -24.62
C VAL A 576 1.71 13.03 -23.81
N TYR A 577 1.04 13.39 -22.72
CA TYR A 577 1.32 14.57 -21.89
C TYR A 577 1.39 14.19 -20.41
N GLY A 578 2.38 14.71 -19.69
CA GLY A 578 2.48 14.53 -18.22
C GLY A 578 1.53 15.43 -17.42
N ARG A 579 0.77 16.31 -18.10
CA ARG A 579 -0.18 17.24 -17.48
C ARG A 579 -1.28 17.65 -18.46
N ALA A 580 -2.53 17.63 -18.04
CA ALA A 580 -3.66 18.13 -18.80
C ALA A 580 -3.82 19.65 -18.61
N TYR A 581 -2.95 20.44 -19.25
CA TYR A 581 -3.00 21.91 -19.18
C TYR A 581 -3.94 22.53 -20.24
N PRO A 582 -4.52 23.71 -19.97
CA PRO A 582 -5.45 24.36 -20.87
C PRO A 582 -4.76 24.99 -22.08
N GLU A 583 -5.50 25.23 -23.15
CA GLU A 583 -5.01 25.94 -24.32
C GLU A 583 -4.62 27.40 -24.01
N ALA A 584 -3.64 27.95 -24.75
CA ALA A 584 -3.13 29.30 -24.50
C ALA A 584 -4.21 30.41 -24.52
N SER A 585 -5.32 30.21 -25.27
CA SER A 585 -6.45 31.13 -25.32
C SER A 585 -7.38 31.11 -24.10
N ALA A 586 -7.23 30.15 -23.18
CA ALA A 586 -7.96 30.10 -21.92
C ALA A 586 -7.37 31.04 -20.86
N TYR A 587 -6.09 31.40 -21.00
CA TYR A 587 -5.39 32.21 -20.01
C TYR A 587 -5.87 33.66 -20.02
N PRO A 588 -6.33 34.20 -18.88
CA PRO A 588 -6.76 35.59 -18.77
C PRO A 588 -5.55 36.53 -18.75
N SER A 589 -5.79 37.81 -19.09
CA SER A 589 -4.78 38.86 -18.95
C SER A 589 -4.21 38.90 -17.52
N GLY A 590 -2.89 39.00 -17.41
CA GLY A 590 -2.16 38.96 -16.13
C GLY A 590 -1.67 37.57 -15.70
N VAL A 591 -2.17 36.48 -16.28
CA VAL A 591 -1.68 35.12 -16.01
C VAL A 591 -0.85 34.61 -17.20
N PRO A 592 0.46 34.34 -17.03
CA PRO A 592 1.29 33.80 -18.10
C PRO A 592 0.81 32.43 -18.59
N ALA A 593 0.56 32.32 -19.89
CA ALA A 593 0.14 31.08 -20.53
C ALA A 593 1.25 30.01 -20.43
N GLN A 594 0.89 28.84 -19.91
CA GLN A 594 1.81 27.70 -19.82
C GLN A 594 1.81 26.91 -21.13
N SER A 595 2.99 26.43 -21.53
CA SER A 595 3.10 25.56 -22.70
C SER A 595 2.49 24.19 -22.45
N VAL A 596 1.59 23.76 -23.35
CA VAL A 596 1.15 22.37 -23.43
C VAL A 596 2.21 21.55 -24.18
N SER A 597 3.19 21.07 -23.43
CA SER A 597 4.34 20.34 -23.95
C SER A 597 4.09 18.83 -23.94
N PRO A 598 4.14 18.13 -25.08
CA PRO A 598 4.10 16.66 -25.09
C PRO A 598 5.40 16.08 -24.51
N LEU A 599 5.27 14.90 -23.92
CA LEU A 599 6.39 14.03 -23.52
C LEU A 599 7.03 13.40 -24.79
N PRO A 600 8.20 12.74 -24.71
CA PRO A 600 8.80 12.05 -25.87
C PRO A 600 8.02 10.78 -26.27
N TYR A 601 6.95 10.46 -25.54
CA TYR A 601 6.07 9.32 -25.74
C TYR A 601 5.00 9.57 -26.80
N THR A 602 4.62 8.51 -27.50
CA THR A 602 3.49 8.52 -28.44
C THR A 602 2.71 7.22 -28.34
N ILE A 603 1.43 7.25 -28.68
CA ILE A 603 0.61 6.05 -28.89
C ILE A 603 0.49 5.81 -30.40
N PRO A 604 1.17 4.79 -30.98
CA PRO A 604 1.03 4.41 -32.37
C PRO A 604 -0.38 3.94 -32.74
N ALA A 605 -0.73 4.10 -34.03
CA ALA A 605 -1.98 3.61 -34.59
C ALA A 605 -2.22 2.12 -34.29
N GLY A 606 -3.45 1.80 -33.85
CA GLY A 606 -3.87 0.44 -33.53
C GLY A 606 -3.53 -0.04 -32.11
N GLN A 607 -2.71 0.69 -31.35
CA GLN A 607 -2.54 0.44 -29.92
C GLN A 607 -3.75 0.93 -29.11
N LYS A 608 -3.90 0.38 -27.90
CA LYS A 608 -5.00 0.66 -27.00
C LYS A 608 -4.50 0.76 -25.57
N TYR A 609 -4.94 1.77 -24.83
CA TYR A 609 -4.56 2.00 -23.44
C TYR A 609 -5.81 2.16 -22.59
N VAL A 610 -5.75 1.71 -21.33
CA VAL A 610 -6.87 1.87 -20.38
C VAL A 610 -7.06 3.36 -20.13
N ALA A 611 -8.32 3.81 -20.17
CA ALA A 611 -8.68 5.20 -19.95
C ALA A 611 -9.47 5.36 -18.65
N GLY A 612 -9.06 6.34 -17.85
CA GLY A 612 -9.77 6.81 -16.66
C GLY A 612 -10.71 7.97 -17.00
N ASP A 613 -10.66 8.99 -16.17
CA ASP A 613 -11.50 10.18 -16.30
C ASP A 613 -11.24 10.99 -17.58
N GLU A 614 -12.33 11.57 -18.12
CA GLU A 614 -12.25 12.70 -19.05
C GLU A 614 -12.21 14.00 -18.23
N VAL A 615 -11.12 14.76 -18.36
CA VAL A 615 -10.85 15.98 -17.59
C VAL A 615 -10.64 17.19 -18.49
N PRO A 616 -11.10 18.39 -18.10
CA PRO A 616 -10.71 19.62 -18.78
C PRO A 616 -9.23 19.93 -18.55
N GLY A 617 -8.64 20.65 -19.51
CA GLY A 617 -7.35 21.29 -19.33
C GLY A 617 -7.43 22.30 -18.19
N GLU A 618 -6.61 22.15 -17.15
CA GLU A 618 -6.64 23.00 -15.96
C GLU A 618 -5.24 23.35 -15.46
N TYR A 619 -5.11 24.57 -14.94
CA TYR A 619 -3.88 25.06 -14.31
C TYR A 619 -4.24 25.98 -13.14
N TYR A 620 -3.62 25.73 -11.99
CA TYR A 620 -3.71 26.65 -10.86
C TYR A 620 -2.53 27.64 -10.90
N TYR A 621 -2.81 28.92 -11.08
CA TYR A 621 -1.80 29.97 -10.96
C TYR A 621 -1.76 30.44 -9.51
N ALA A 622 -0.68 30.09 -8.80
CA ALA A 622 -0.37 30.52 -7.44
C ALA A 622 1.14 30.70 -7.34
N VAL A 623 1.60 31.95 -7.49
CA VAL A 623 3.03 32.32 -7.52
C VAL A 623 3.33 33.54 -6.63
N THR A 624 2.41 33.86 -5.72
CA THR A 624 2.49 35.01 -4.82
C THR A 624 2.06 34.62 -3.41
N PHE A 625 2.63 35.25 -2.39
CA PHE A 625 2.24 34.98 -0.99
C PHE A 625 0.79 35.37 -0.65
N SER A 626 0.20 36.34 -1.37
CA SER A 626 -1.22 36.68 -1.22
C SER A 626 -2.06 36.06 -2.32
N THR A 627 -3.29 35.67 -1.98
CA THR A 627 -4.22 35.00 -2.89
C THR A 627 -4.88 35.94 -3.91
N ASP A 628 -4.59 37.25 -3.87
CA ASP A 628 -5.21 38.26 -4.75
C ASP A 628 -4.94 38.00 -6.24
N SER A 629 -3.79 37.38 -6.56
CA SER A 629 -3.41 37.00 -7.92
C SER A 629 -3.84 35.57 -8.28
N HIS A 630 -4.22 34.76 -7.28
CA HIS A 630 -4.41 33.32 -7.45
C HIS A 630 -5.60 33.03 -8.36
N LYS A 631 -5.40 32.13 -9.32
CA LYS A 631 -6.43 31.87 -10.33
C LYS A 631 -6.39 30.47 -10.90
N VAL A 632 -7.55 29.84 -10.87
CA VAL A 632 -7.84 28.62 -11.63
C VAL A 632 -8.11 29.01 -13.08
N VAL A 633 -7.31 28.49 -14.01
CA VAL A 633 -7.53 28.59 -15.45
C VAL A 633 -8.10 27.26 -15.93
N VAL A 634 -9.29 27.30 -16.54
CA VAL A 634 -9.96 26.13 -17.13
C VAL A 634 -10.09 26.35 -18.64
N GLY A 635 -9.61 25.39 -19.42
CA GLY A 635 -9.65 25.39 -20.88
C GLY A 635 -10.87 24.68 -21.45
N LYS A 636 -10.96 24.66 -22.78
CA LYS A 636 -11.97 23.89 -23.53
C LYS A 636 -11.42 22.57 -24.05
N ASP A 637 -10.10 22.43 -24.13
CA ASP A 637 -9.47 21.16 -24.46
C ASP A 637 -9.76 20.12 -23.37
N LEU A 638 -10.28 18.96 -23.78
CA LEU A 638 -10.50 17.79 -22.91
C LEU A 638 -9.38 16.77 -23.09
N TYR A 639 -9.06 16.06 -22.02
CA TYR A 639 -8.04 15.02 -21.96
C TYR A 639 -8.62 13.75 -21.32
N TYR A 640 -8.21 12.58 -21.79
CA TYR A 640 -8.36 11.34 -21.04
C TYR A 640 -7.08 11.09 -20.25
N GLU A 641 -7.24 10.77 -18.97
CA GLU A 641 -6.18 10.10 -18.22
C GLU A 641 -6.03 8.65 -18.72
N ILE A 642 -4.80 8.16 -18.80
CA ILE A 642 -4.45 6.82 -19.24
C ILE A 642 -3.37 6.21 -18.35
N GLN A 643 -3.39 4.89 -18.22
CA GLN A 643 -2.23 4.14 -17.71
C GLN A 643 -1.22 3.95 -18.86
N TYR A 644 -0.06 4.60 -18.78
CA TYR A 644 0.98 4.54 -19.82
C TYR A 644 2.35 4.24 -19.19
N GLY A 645 2.87 3.04 -19.47
CA GLY A 645 3.99 2.52 -18.70
C GLY A 645 3.59 2.30 -17.25
N HIS A 646 4.47 2.62 -16.31
CA HIS A 646 4.19 2.53 -14.88
C HIS A 646 3.24 3.64 -14.37
N ARG A 647 3.02 4.70 -15.17
CA ARG A 647 2.50 6.00 -14.71
C ARG A 647 1.09 6.30 -15.23
N VAL A 648 0.39 7.23 -14.58
CA VAL A 648 -0.80 7.88 -15.16
C VAL A 648 -0.35 9.06 -16.03
N GLU A 649 -0.81 9.13 -17.27
CA GLU A 649 -0.49 10.22 -18.20
C GLU A 649 -1.76 10.68 -18.94
N PHE A 650 -1.67 11.72 -19.77
CA PHE A 650 -2.84 12.34 -20.41
C PHE A 650 -2.74 12.33 -21.93
N VAL A 651 -3.87 12.10 -22.61
CA VAL A 651 -4.01 12.26 -24.07
C VAL A 651 -5.22 13.12 -24.40
N ARG A 652 -5.12 13.94 -25.45
CA ARG A 652 -6.20 14.84 -25.87
C ARG A 652 -7.40 14.04 -26.40
N ALA A 653 -8.60 14.29 -25.87
CA ALA A 653 -9.85 13.69 -26.36
C ALA A 653 -10.11 13.98 -27.85
N ALA A 654 -9.58 15.10 -28.35
CA ALA A 654 -9.59 15.46 -29.77
C ALA A 654 -8.90 14.42 -30.68
N ASP A 655 -7.94 13.63 -30.15
CA ASP A 655 -7.08 12.73 -30.92
C ASP A 655 -7.43 11.23 -30.80
N VAL A 656 -8.33 10.87 -29.87
CA VAL A 656 -8.68 9.46 -29.55
C VAL A 656 -10.15 9.12 -29.75
N ASP A 657 -10.42 7.88 -30.16
CA ASP A 657 -11.74 7.26 -30.01
C ASP A 657 -11.75 6.43 -28.73
N VAL A 658 -12.79 6.61 -27.90
CA VAL A 658 -13.01 5.78 -26.70
C VAL A 658 -13.88 4.58 -27.08
N VAL A 659 -13.40 3.37 -26.81
CA VAL A 659 -14.11 2.14 -27.15
C VAL A 659 -14.17 1.16 -25.96
N PRO A 660 -15.21 0.32 -25.85
CA PRO A 660 -15.22 -0.75 -24.86
C PRO A 660 -14.05 -1.73 -25.06
N ALA A 661 -13.42 -2.15 -23.97
CA ALA A 661 -12.45 -3.25 -24.00
C ALA A 661 -13.07 -4.54 -24.57
N ALA A 662 -12.27 -5.33 -25.30
CA ALA A 662 -12.73 -6.60 -25.85
C ALA A 662 -13.11 -7.56 -24.70
N LYS A 663 -14.26 -8.22 -24.86
CA LYS A 663 -14.77 -9.18 -23.87
C LYS A 663 -14.55 -10.59 -24.38
N ALA A 664 -14.10 -11.47 -23.50
CA ALA A 664 -13.88 -12.88 -23.82
C ALA A 664 -15.21 -13.55 -24.20
N GLY A 665 -15.46 -13.70 -25.51
CA GLY A 665 -16.76 -14.10 -26.05
C GLY A 665 -17.27 -15.44 -25.52
N ARG A 666 -18.58 -15.54 -25.23
CA ARG A 666 -19.22 -16.84 -24.98
C ARG A 666 -19.22 -17.62 -26.29
N HIS A 667 -18.52 -18.75 -26.36
CA HIS A 667 -18.77 -19.72 -27.42
C HIS A 667 -20.19 -20.26 -27.22
N HIS A 668 -21.14 -19.76 -28.02
CA HIS A 668 -22.33 -20.52 -28.35
C HIS A 668 -21.94 -21.44 -29.49
N GLY A 669 -21.74 -22.72 -29.16
CA GLY A 669 -21.45 -23.75 -30.13
C GLY A 669 -22.65 -23.97 -31.04
N HIS A 670 -22.68 -23.28 -32.17
CA HIS A 670 -23.46 -23.75 -33.31
C HIS A 670 -22.75 -24.96 -33.89
N GLY A 671 -23.09 -26.14 -33.37
CA GLY A 671 -22.80 -27.40 -34.04
C GLY A 671 -23.44 -27.38 -35.43
N LYS A 672 -22.67 -27.85 -36.41
CA LYS A 672 -23.18 -28.36 -37.69
C LYS A 672 -23.08 -29.88 -37.65
#